data_AF-R6PRP3-F1
#
_entry.id   AF-R6PRP3-F1
#
_cell.length_a   1.000
_cell.length_b   1.000
_cell.length_c   1.000
_cell.angle_alpha   90.00
_cell.angle_beta   90.00
_cell.angle_gamma   90.00
#
_symmetry.space_group_name_H-M   'P 1'
#
loop_
_entity.id
_entity.type
_entity.pdbx_description
1 polymer ?
#
loop_
_entity_poly.entity_id
_entity_poly.type
_entity_poly.pdbx_seq_one_letter_code
_entity_poly.pdbx_strand_id
1 'polypeptide(L)'
;MRTMKYFLSLLLLLVINIHAYASDDGVIRILAIGNSFSQDAIENYLHQLAEASGKQTIIANMYIGGCTLERHYNNAQNNTSAYSYRKIGVDGMKVSKEGVTLETALKDEKWDYVSLQQGSPLSGLYETYTPYLSYLISYIRNLAPENVKLVWHQTWAYAANCTLSGFANYNKDQLTMYHAIVDAARQCVTNYGFDILVPVGTAVQNARTTFIGDRMNRDGQHLNVYYGRYTAACTWLEAVLGVNPIGCSFVAPNMSESLKIAAQTAAHEACKTPDAVTDLNYIQNTIGAKVYFVRPDNDSRLTEDGDGSSWDKAFSLSGFMSHIANGNPGDTYYFAGGTYYPQTTITITEPCKLIGGCDPSLTGVNIPNMVYPSLHPTVFSGDSNHSNTFDAGDLSQIVSVDFTGSLEKEKELCIQGIEFTRAYCSNTASNAQLGALYLKDCGNAVVKNCRFYQNRSLGYGGIAFRAEYSTSHLLECDFTDNEAGSRGGAIRLSSNNRTKGYSTFERCLIARNKVKEGTGSAVCVQHAQRTAIVNSTIYGNIATSGGAVFANGKNNDYKNELLIISSTLAGNEGDGQLQLAGVQNLKFINSIICGDNLATEEGDGNLLDDYAAVFGDGTLTNGVLKPLATVKAGVQVNDLNDKVNEWGFDAADVSVDQLGNSRLDNSFPGAYVAISTGIHNVEKVMADVVKSPFAYNVLGVSVSKRQKGICIYCGKKYRL
;
A
#
# COMPACT_ATOMS: atom_id res chain seq x y z
N MET A 1 -7.22 -31.46 68.22
CA MET A 1 -8.50 -30.75 67.96
C MET A 1 -8.37 -29.32 67.38
N ARG A 2 -7.24 -28.93 66.75
CA ARG A 2 -7.11 -27.62 66.07
C ARG A 2 -6.70 -27.70 64.59
N THR A 3 -6.27 -28.86 64.11
CA THR A 3 -5.85 -29.10 62.73
C THR A 3 -6.96 -29.65 61.82
N MET A 4 -8.11 -30.05 62.37
CA MET A 4 -9.22 -30.64 61.62
C MET A 4 -10.30 -29.63 61.18
N LYS A 5 -10.19 -28.36 61.60
CA LYS A 5 -11.11 -27.28 61.18
C LYS A 5 -10.64 -26.51 59.94
N TYR A 6 -9.34 -26.51 59.64
CA TYR A 6 -8.81 -25.81 58.46
C TYR A 6 -8.90 -26.63 57.17
N PHE A 7 -8.92 -27.96 57.26
CA PHE A 7 -9.08 -28.82 56.09
C PHE A 7 -10.52 -28.81 55.55
N LEU A 8 -11.52 -28.62 56.41
CA LEU A 8 -12.93 -28.52 56.01
C LEU A 8 -13.27 -27.13 55.44
N SER A 9 -12.56 -26.08 55.84
CA SER A 9 -12.72 -24.73 55.26
C SER A 9 -11.97 -24.55 53.93
N LEU A 10 -10.89 -25.31 53.68
CA LEU A 10 -10.20 -25.30 52.38
C LEU A 10 -10.94 -26.12 51.32
N LEU A 11 -11.69 -27.15 51.72
CA LEU A 11 -12.53 -27.94 50.81
C LEU A 11 -13.85 -27.24 50.44
N LEU A 12 -14.31 -26.27 51.25
CA LEU A 12 -15.52 -25.48 50.98
C LEU A 12 -15.26 -24.25 50.08
N LEU A 13 -13.98 -23.90 49.85
CA LEU A 13 -13.54 -22.79 48.99
C LEU A 13 -13.08 -23.25 47.60
N LEU A 14 -13.06 -24.56 47.33
CA LEU A 14 -12.62 -25.13 46.05
C LEU A 14 -13.76 -25.66 45.16
N VAL A 15 -15.03 -25.44 45.52
CA VAL A 15 -16.21 -25.99 44.79
C VAL A 15 -17.20 -24.92 44.29
N ILE A 16 -16.84 -23.64 44.28
CA ILE A 16 -17.67 -22.60 43.62
C ILE A 16 -16.89 -22.00 42.46
N ASN A 17 -16.73 -22.79 41.41
CA ASN A 17 -16.52 -22.31 40.03
C ASN A 17 -16.85 -23.44 39.06
N ILE A 18 -18.05 -24.02 39.21
CA ILE A 18 -18.69 -24.73 38.12
C ILE A 18 -19.85 -23.84 37.69
N HIS A 19 -19.61 -23.01 36.68
CA HIS A 19 -20.70 -22.45 35.89
C HIS A 19 -21.31 -23.62 35.09
N ALA A 20 -22.17 -24.40 35.75
CA ALA A 20 -22.93 -25.46 35.12
C ALA A 20 -24.16 -24.83 34.46
N TYR A 21 -24.03 -24.40 33.20
CA TYR A 21 -25.17 -24.03 32.37
C TYR A 21 -24.92 -24.46 30.92
N ALA A 22 -25.12 -25.75 30.73
CA ALA A 22 -25.53 -26.37 29.48
C ALA A 22 -26.62 -27.38 29.88
N SER A 23 -27.43 -27.84 28.93
CA SER A 23 -28.27 -29.02 29.16
C SER A 23 -27.41 -30.21 29.64
N ASP A 24 -27.98 -31.28 30.22
CA ASP A 24 -27.22 -32.42 30.78
C ASP A 24 -26.16 -33.04 29.83
N ASP A 25 -26.22 -32.71 28.53
CA ASP A 25 -25.28 -33.10 27.48
C ASP A 25 -24.07 -32.17 27.27
N GLY A 26 -23.96 -31.03 27.95
CA GLY A 26 -22.84 -30.09 27.80
C GLY A 26 -22.92 -29.17 26.57
N VAL A 27 -23.98 -29.25 25.77
CA VAL A 27 -24.17 -28.43 24.56
C VAL A 27 -24.88 -27.12 24.88
N ILE A 28 -24.29 -26.00 24.44
CA ILE A 28 -24.84 -24.65 24.68
C ILE A 28 -25.76 -24.25 23.52
N ARG A 29 -27.01 -23.90 23.83
CA ARG A 29 -28.06 -23.63 22.83
C ARG A 29 -28.43 -22.16 22.81
N ILE A 30 -28.22 -21.51 21.68
CA ILE A 30 -28.45 -20.07 21.48
C ILE A 30 -29.48 -19.85 20.37
N LEU A 31 -30.56 -19.13 20.69
CA LEU A 31 -31.56 -18.67 19.71
C LEU A 31 -31.56 -17.14 19.64
N ALA A 32 -31.29 -16.56 18.47
CA ALA A 32 -31.60 -15.15 18.23
C ALA A 32 -32.95 -14.98 17.55
N ILE A 33 -33.73 -14.03 18.06
CA ILE A 33 -34.93 -13.52 17.39
C ILE A 33 -34.57 -12.15 16.81
N GLY A 34 -34.42 -12.08 15.48
CA GLY A 34 -33.90 -10.88 14.85
C GLY A 34 -34.02 -10.85 13.33
N ASN A 35 -32.93 -10.46 12.68
CA ASN A 35 -32.90 -10.06 11.28
C ASN A 35 -31.48 -10.22 10.68
N SER A 36 -31.12 -9.41 9.69
CA SER A 36 -29.80 -9.42 9.07
C SER A 36 -28.65 -9.06 10.01
N PHE A 37 -28.91 -8.36 11.11
CA PHE A 37 -27.88 -8.02 12.11
C PHE A 37 -27.59 -9.22 13.03
N SER A 38 -28.61 -9.98 13.47
CA SER A 38 -28.35 -11.25 14.18
C SER A 38 -27.66 -12.24 13.24
N GLN A 39 -28.05 -12.28 11.96
CA GLN A 39 -27.35 -13.08 10.95
C GLN A 39 -25.85 -12.74 10.88
N ASP A 40 -25.50 -11.45 10.83
CA ASP A 40 -24.11 -11.01 10.78
C ASP A 40 -23.33 -11.39 12.05
N ALA A 41 -24.00 -11.49 13.20
CA ALA A 41 -23.34 -11.76 14.48
C ALA A 41 -23.18 -13.24 14.83
N ILE A 42 -24.21 -14.07 14.60
CA ILE A 42 -24.24 -15.46 15.13
C ILE A 42 -24.25 -16.56 14.07
N GLU A 43 -24.67 -16.27 12.83
CA GLU A 43 -24.71 -17.31 11.79
C GLU A 43 -23.32 -17.58 11.16
N ASN A 44 -22.29 -16.83 11.57
CA ASN A 44 -20.94 -16.91 11.03
C ASN A 44 -19.93 -16.88 12.18
N TYR A 45 -18.92 -17.74 12.11
CA TYR A 45 -17.75 -17.80 13.00
C TYR A 45 -18.00 -18.16 14.47
N LEU A 46 -19.15 -17.83 15.08
CA LEU A 46 -19.42 -18.08 16.50
C LEU A 46 -19.33 -19.57 16.86
N HIS A 47 -19.85 -20.46 16.00
CA HIS A 47 -19.75 -21.90 16.20
C HIS A 47 -18.28 -22.37 16.18
N GLN A 48 -17.50 -21.95 15.18
CA GLN A 48 -16.09 -22.32 15.04
C GLN A 48 -15.22 -21.75 16.16
N LEU A 49 -15.50 -20.52 16.60
CA LEU A 49 -14.84 -19.88 17.74
C LEU A 49 -15.10 -20.65 19.04
N ALA A 50 -16.35 -21.07 19.25
CA ALA A 50 -16.74 -21.88 20.40
C ALA A 50 -16.06 -23.26 20.36
N GLU A 51 -16.08 -23.93 19.20
CA GLU A 51 -15.44 -25.23 18.99
C GLU A 51 -13.93 -25.17 19.27
N ALA A 52 -13.23 -24.18 18.70
CA ALA A 52 -11.80 -23.96 18.93
C ALA A 52 -11.47 -23.65 20.39
N SER A 53 -12.47 -23.23 21.18
CA SER A 53 -12.38 -22.96 22.61
C SER A 53 -12.91 -24.11 23.48
N GLY A 54 -13.18 -25.28 22.88
CA GLY A 54 -13.65 -26.48 23.58
C GLY A 54 -15.12 -26.44 24.02
N LYS A 55 -15.96 -25.63 23.36
CA LYS A 55 -17.40 -25.52 23.61
C LYS A 55 -18.20 -26.06 22.43
N GLN A 56 -19.19 -26.91 22.71
CA GLN A 56 -20.15 -27.34 21.70
C GLN A 56 -21.38 -26.44 21.71
N THR A 57 -21.84 -26.04 20.52
CA THR A 57 -22.96 -25.12 20.39
C THR A 57 -24.00 -25.60 19.37
N ILE A 58 -25.26 -25.29 19.64
CA ILE A 58 -26.34 -25.23 18.65
C ILE A 58 -26.77 -23.77 18.58
N ILE A 59 -26.74 -23.20 17.38
CA ILE A 59 -27.02 -21.78 17.18
C ILE A 59 -28.16 -21.65 16.18
N ALA A 60 -29.20 -20.90 16.50
CA ALA A 60 -30.28 -20.62 15.57
C ALA A 60 -30.65 -19.15 15.50
N ASN A 61 -31.11 -18.72 14.32
CA ASN A 61 -31.62 -17.38 14.07
C ASN A 61 -33.02 -17.45 13.47
N MET A 62 -33.97 -16.76 14.11
CA MET A 62 -35.30 -16.48 13.59
C MET A 62 -35.24 -15.22 12.73
N TYR A 63 -34.98 -15.42 11.44
CA TYR A 63 -34.66 -14.34 10.51
C TYR A 63 -35.90 -13.82 9.77
N ILE A 64 -36.08 -12.50 9.82
CA ILE A 64 -36.88 -11.72 8.88
C ILE A 64 -36.07 -10.47 8.49
N GLY A 65 -35.91 -10.19 7.20
CA GLY A 65 -35.17 -9.00 6.74
C GLY A 65 -35.77 -7.71 7.30
N GLY A 66 -34.94 -6.88 7.95
CA GLY A 66 -35.35 -5.60 8.55
C GLY A 66 -36.38 -5.71 9.68
N CYS A 67 -36.53 -6.88 10.33
CA CYS A 67 -37.54 -7.05 11.38
C CYS A 67 -37.34 -6.09 12.55
N THR A 68 -38.44 -5.49 13.01
CA THR A 68 -38.52 -4.64 14.21
C THR A 68 -39.16 -5.41 15.36
N LEU A 69 -39.00 -4.92 16.60
CA LEU A 69 -39.70 -5.48 17.76
C LEU A 69 -41.23 -5.52 17.55
N GLU A 70 -41.80 -4.48 16.95
CA GLU A 70 -43.22 -4.43 16.59
C GLU A 70 -43.63 -5.61 15.69
N ARG A 71 -42.85 -5.89 14.65
CA ARG A 71 -43.15 -6.99 13.74
C ARG A 71 -43.01 -8.35 14.43
N HIS A 72 -41.99 -8.52 15.28
CA HIS A 72 -41.87 -9.73 16.09
C HIS A 72 -43.07 -9.93 17.00
N TYR A 73 -43.51 -8.86 17.66
CA TYR A 73 -44.69 -8.85 18.53
C TYR A 73 -45.95 -9.25 17.76
N ASN A 74 -46.23 -8.62 16.61
CA ASN A 74 -47.39 -8.95 15.78
C ASN A 74 -47.37 -10.40 15.31
N ASN A 75 -46.20 -10.93 14.95
CA ASN A 75 -46.06 -12.33 14.56
C ASN A 75 -46.28 -13.28 15.76
N ALA A 76 -45.82 -12.93 16.96
CA ALA A 76 -46.03 -13.72 18.17
C ALA A 76 -47.51 -13.77 18.57
N GLN A 77 -48.21 -12.63 18.53
CA GLN A 77 -49.64 -12.54 18.84
C GLN A 77 -50.50 -13.39 17.91
N ASN A 78 -50.16 -13.38 16.61
CA ASN A 78 -50.94 -14.05 15.58
C ASN A 78 -50.39 -15.45 15.22
N ASN A 79 -49.39 -15.94 15.95
CA ASN A 79 -48.63 -17.17 15.66
C ASN A 79 -48.25 -17.30 14.16
N THR A 80 -47.79 -16.21 13.56
CA THR A 80 -47.57 -16.13 12.11
C THR A 80 -46.30 -16.90 11.71
N SER A 81 -46.43 -17.79 10.71
CA SER A 81 -45.34 -18.56 10.10
C SER A 81 -44.52 -17.72 9.12
N ALA A 82 -43.87 -16.68 9.62
CA ALA A 82 -43.20 -15.66 8.80
C ALA A 82 -41.67 -15.79 8.73
N TYR A 83 -41.06 -16.68 9.52
CA TYR A 83 -39.62 -16.67 9.72
C TYR A 83 -38.91 -17.70 8.84
N SER A 84 -37.70 -17.30 8.39
CA SER A 84 -36.66 -18.23 7.97
C SER A 84 -35.93 -18.69 9.23
N TYR A 85 -36.19 -19.91 9.68
CA TYR A 85 -35.50 -20.52 10.83
C TYR A 85 -34.19 -21.13 10.36
N ARG A 86 -33.06 -20.57 10.80
CA ARG A 86 -31.72 -20.93 10.32
C ARG A 86 -30.92 -21.48 11.48
N LYS A 87 -30.60 -22.77 11.46
CA LYS A 87 -30.00 -23.50 12.57
C LYS A 87 -28.66 -24.10 12.16
N ILE A 88 -27.65 -23.89 12.99
CA ILE A 88 -26.33 -24.52 12.92
C ILE A 88 -26.31 -25.62 13.97
N GLY A 89 -26.16 -26.87 13.53
CA GLY A 89 -26.06 -28.03 14.39
C GLY A 89 -24.71 -28.12 15.12
N VAL A 90 -24.58 -29.12 16.00
CA VAL A 90 -23.31 -29.45 16.67
C VAL A 90 -22.20 -29.86 15.69
N ASP A 91 -22.58 -30.26 14.48
CA ASP A 91 -21.71 -30.59 13.35
C ASP A 91 -21.26 -29.36 12.56
N GLY A 92 -21.65 -28.15 12.97
CA GLY A 92 -21.38 -26.90 12.27
C GLY A 92 -22.18 -26.72 10.98
N MET A 93 -23.05 -27.66 10.62
CA MET A 93 -23.85 -27.56 9.40
C MET A 93 -25.06 -26.67 9.59
N LYS A 94 -25.24 -25.73 8.66
CA LYS A 94 -26.35 -24.80 8.65
C LYS A 94 -27.52 -25.32 7.80
N VAL A 95 -28.69 -25.41 8.40
CA VAL A 95 -29.96 -25.78 7.75
C VAL A 95 -30.96 -24.65 7.91
N SER A 96 -31.71 -24.35 6.84
CA SER A 96 -32.74 -23.31 6.83
C SER A 96 -34.12 -23.92 6.56
N LYS A 97 -35.12 -23.49 7.33
CA LYS A 97 -36.53 -23.85 7.14
C LYS A 97 -37.38 -22.58 7.09
N GLU A 98 -38.05 -22.36 5.96
CA GLU A 98 -38.96 -21.23 5.78
C GLU A 98 -40.33 -21.51 6.40
N GLY A 99 -41.09 -20.45 6.66
CA GLY A 99 -42.47 -20.56 7.15
C GLY A 99 -42.58 -21.09 8.57
N VAL A 100 -41.64 -20.75 9.45
CA VAL A 100 -41.62 -21.20 10.85
C VAL A 100 -42.21 -20.11 11.76
N THR A 101 -42.91 -20.51 12.83
CA THR A 101 -43.45 -19.60 13.86
C THR A 101 -42.45 -19.44 15.01
N LEU A 102 -42.54 -18.34 15.79
CA LEU A 102 -41.74 -18.18 17.01
C LEU A 102 -42.02 -19.30 18.02
N GLU A 103 -43.28 -19.71 18.16
CA GLU A 103 -43.65 -20.82 19.05
C GLU A 103 -42.92 -22.12 18.70
N THR A 104 -42.87 -22.45 17.41
CA THR A 104 -42.19 -23.67 16.93
C THR A 104 -40.70 -23.63 17.26
N ALA A 105 -40.04 -22.49 17.00
CA ALA A 105 -38.61 -22.35 17.26
C ALA A 105 -38.27 -22.34 18.74
N LEU A 106 -39.08 -21.69 19.60
CA LEU A 106 -38.87 -21.66 21.05
C LEU A 106 -39.00 -23.05 21.70
N LYS A 107 -39.77 -23.95 21.08
CA LYS A 107 -39.93 -25.36 21.50
C LYS A 107 -38.95 -26.34 20.85
N ASP A 108 -38.15 -25.88 19.89
CA ASP A 108 -37.26 -26.74 19.08
C ASP A 108 -36.08 -27.31 19.87
N GLU A 109 -35.54 -26.53 20.82
CA GLU A 109 -34.41 -26.91 21.65
C GLU A 109 -34.64 -26.48 23.11
N LYS A 110 -33.87 -27.09 24.02
CA LYS A 110 -33.76 -26.60 25.40
C LYS A 110 -32.84 -25.38 25.44
N TRP A 111 -33.30 -24.26 24.88
CA TRP A 111 -32.52 -23.04 24.75
C TRP A 111 -31.96 -22.56 26.09
N ASP A 112 -30.63 -22.42 26.16
CA ASP A 112 -29.94 -21.80 27.30
C ASP A 112 -30.03 -20.27 27.20
N TYR A 113 -29.95 -19.75 25.96
CA TYR A 113 -29.96 -18.32 25.68
C TYR A 113 -30.96 -17.98 24.57
N VAL A 114 -31.81 -16.98 24.80
CA VAL A 114 -32.67 -16.39 23.78
C VAL A 114 -32.40 -14.90 23.70
N SER A 115 -32.00 -14.41 22.51
CA SER A 115 -31.71 -13.00 22.31
C SER A 115 -32.81 -12.25 21.59
N LEU A 116 -32.95 -10.97 21.93
CA LEU A 116 -33.75 -9.99 21.21
C LEU A 116 -32.88 -8.80 20.78
N GLN A 117 -33.35 -8.10 19.76
CA GLN A 117 -32.80 -6.84 19.26
C GLN A 117 -33.89 -6.01 18.59
N GLN A 118 -33.62 -4.72 18.41
CA GLN A 118 -34.44 -3.83 17.58
C GLN A 118 -33.97 -3.83 16.12
N GLY A 119 -34.83 -3.36 15.19
CA GLY A 119 -34.44 -3.05 13.82
C GLY A 119 -33.51 -1.84 13.77
N SER A 120 -32.46 -1.89 12.93
CA SER A 120 -31.36 -0.92 12.99
C SER A 120 -31.75 0.56 12.86
N PRO A 121 -32.74 1.00 12.05
CA PRO A 121 -33.15 2.40 12.03
C PRO A 121 -33.73 2.90 13.36
N LEU A 122 -34.29 2.00 14.17
CA LEU A 122 -34.98 2.30 15.44
C LEU A 122 -34.15 1.89 16.66
N SER A 123 -32.95 1.35 16.45
CA SER A 123 -32.14 0.73 17.51
C SER A 123 -31.75 1.68 18.63
N GLY A 124 -31.52 2.97 18.33
CA GLY A 124 -31.27 4.01 19.33
C GLY A 124 -32.52 4.80 19.78
N LEU A 125 -33.72 4.41 19.35
CA LEU A 125 -34.98 5.07 19.68
C LEU A 125 -35.74 4.26 20.73
N TYR A 126 -35.42 4.47 22.00
CA TYR A 126 -35.93 3.66 23.12
C TYR A 126 -37.46 3.63 23.21
N GLU A 127 -38.14 4.69 22.81
CA GLU A 127 -39.61 4.78 22.77
C GLU A 127 -40.25 3.72 21.85
N THR A 128 -39.52 3.21 20.86
CA THR A 128 -40.00 2.17 19.92
C THR A 128 -39.98 0.75 20.50
N TYR A 129 -39.49 0.59 21.73
CA TYR A 129 -39.40 -0.70 22.41
C TYR A 129 -40.73 -1.06 23.07
N THR A 130 -41.50 -0.03 23.47
CA THR A 130 -42.82 -0.16 24.10
C THR A 130 -43.92 -0.01 23.05
N PRO A 131 -45.03 -0.80 23.14
CA PRO A 131 -45.37 -1.79 24.16
C PRO A 131 -44.82 -3.20 23.89
N TYR A 132 -44.06 -3.37 22.81
CA TYR A 132 -43.77 -4.67 22.21
C TYR A 132 -42.87 -5.57 23.07
N LEU A 133 -41.86 -5.00 23.73
CA LEU A 133 -40.80 -5.79 24.35
C LEU A 133 -41.27 -6.58 25.58
N SER A 134 -42.11 -5.99 26.46
CA SER A 134 -42.67 -6.69 27.63
C SER A 134 -43.44 -7.94 27.22
N TYR A 135 -44.22 -7.85 26.14
CA TYR A 135 -44.99 -8.98 25.63
C TYR A 135 -44.06 -10.06 25.08
N LEU A 136 -43.06 -9.70 24.27
CA LEU A 136 -42.11 -10.65 23.70
C LEU A 136 -41.34 -11.42 24.79
N ILE A 137 -40.92 -10.73 25.85
CA ILE A 137 -40.24 -11.36 27.00
C ILE A 137 -41.17 -12.36 27.68
N SER A 138 -42.41 -11.96 27.95
CA SER A 138 -43.41 -12.83 28.58
C SER A 138 -43.70 -14.05 27.69
N TYR A 139 -43.82 -13.83 26.38
CA TYR A 139 -44.04 -14.88 25.39
C TYR A 139 -42.88 -15.89 25.35
N ILE A 140 -41.63 -15.41 25.38
CA ILE A 140 -40.44 -16.28 25.44
C ILE A 140 -40.42 -17.09 26.73
N ARG A 141 -40.57 -16.43 27.89
CA ARG A 141 -40.53 -17.11 29.20
C ARG A 141 -41.61 -18.17 29.37
N ASN A 142 -42.75 -18.01 28.70
CA ASN A 142 -43.83 -19.01 28.74
C ASN A 142 -43.59 -20.24 27.86
N LEU A 143 -42.69 -20.18 26.89
CA LEU A 143 -42.48 -21.24 25.89
C LEU A 143 -41.10 -21.88 25.94
N ALA A 144 -40.07 -21.12 26.30
CA ALA A 144 -38.70 -21.59 26.48
C ALA A 144 -38.52 -22.26 27.86
N PRO A 145 -37.41 -22.97 28.10
CA PRO A 145 -37.11 -23.56 29.41
C PRO A 145 -37.12 -22.53 30.55
N GLU A 146 -37.48 -22.97 31.76
CA GLU A 146 -37.64 -22.09 32.95
C GLU A 146 -36.37 -21.29 33.28
N ASN A 147 -35.19 -21.85 33.02
CA ASN A 147 -33.89 -21.26 33.30
C ASN A 147 -33.28 -20.49 32.10
N VAL A 148 -34.04 -20.26 31.03
CA VAL A 148 -33.56 -19.53 29.86
C VAL A 148 -33.02 -18.16 30.24
N LYS A 149 -31.84 -17.81 29.72
CA LYS A 149 -31.23 -16.49 29.86
C LYS A 149 -31.64 -15.58 28.72
N LEU A 150 -32.15 -14.41 29.06
CA LEU A 150 -32.52 -13.40 28.08
C LEU A 150 -31.30 -12.54 27.75
N VAL A 151 -31.02 -12.43 26.46
CA VAL A 151 -29.86 -11.69 25.94
C VAL A 151 -30.33 -10.47 25.15
N TRP A 152 -29.80 -9.30 25.46
CA TRP A 152 -29.97 -8.11 24.62
C TRP A 152 -28.79 -7.98 23.67
N HIS A 153 -29.05 -8.07 22.37
CA HIS A 153 -28.04 -7.86 21.34
C HIS A 153 -27.99 -6.37 20.97
N GLN A 154 -27.02 -5.65 21.54
CA GLN A 154 -26.75 -4.25 21.20
C GLN A 154 -26.06 -4.21 19.83
N THR A 155 -26.81 -3.76 18.82
CA THR A 155 -26.35 -3.61 17.43
C THR A 155 -25.43 -2.39 17.26
N TRP A 156 -24.94 -2.15 16.06
CA TRP A 156 -23.96 -1.10 15.75
C TRP A 156 -24.55 0.08 14.97
N ALA A 157 -23.87 1.23 15.08
CA ALA A 157 -24.13 2.40 14.25
C ALA A 157 -23.69 2.15 12.80
N TYR A 158 -24.36 2.83 11.86
CA TYR A 158 -24.00 2.81 10.45
C TYR A 158 -22.64 3.46 10.17
N ALA A 159 -22.07 3.17 9.00
CA ALA A 159 -20.89 3.87 8.51
C ALA A 159 -21.20 5.38 8.35
N ALA A 160 -20.22 6.25 8.56
CA ALA A 160 -20.35 7.70 8.47
C ALA A 160 -20.80 8.16 7.08
N ASN A 161 -20.45 7.41 6.03
CA ASN A 161 -20.87 7.69 4.65
C ASN A 161 -22.20 7.03 4.25
N CYS A 162 -22.94 6.43 5.19
CA CYS A 162 -24.19 5.75 4.89
C CYS A 162 -25.25 6.73 4.36
N THR A 163 -25.94 6.34 3.29
CA THR A 163 -26.97 7.18 2.63
C THR A 163 -28.40 6.71 2.90
N LEU A 164 -28.58 5.65 3.69
CA LEU A 164 -29.88 5.07 3.97
C LEU A 164 -30.75 6.02 4.81
N SER A 165 -32.05 6.07 4.49
CA SER A 165 -33.01 6.99 5.12
C SER A 165 -33.10 6.82 6.64
N GLY A 166 -32.96 5.59 7.14
CA GLY A 166 -32.96 5.30 8.58
C GLY A 166 -31.86 6.01 9.37
N PHE A 167 -30.78 6.46 8.71
CA PHE A 167 -29.71 7.21 9.37
C PHE A 167 -30.12 8.66 9.71
N ALA A 168 -31.17 9.17 9.05
CA ALA A 168 -31.70 10.50 9.33
C ALA A 168 -32.25 10.65 10.75
N ASN A 169 -32.67 9.55 11.39
CA ASN A 169 -33.06 9.51 12.81
C ASN A 169 -31.93 9.96 13.75
N TYR A 170 -30.68 9.91 13.28
CA TYR A 170 -29.47 10.22 14.04
C TYR A 170 -28.66 11.34 13.36
N ASN A 171 -29.33 12.24 12.63
CA ASN A 171 -28.71 13.35 11.91
C ASN A 171 -27.65 12.94 10.87
N LYS A 172 -27.68 11.69 10.41
CA LYS A 172 -26.64 11.08 9.57
C LYS A 172 -25.24 11.15 10.20
N ASP A 173 -25.18 11.05 11.53
CA ASP A 173 -23.94 11.07 12.30
C ASP A 173 -23.72 9.74 13.03
N GLN A 174 -22.54 9.16 12.85
CA GLN A 174 -22.23 7.81 13.35
C GLN A 174 -22.16 7.78 14.88
N LEU A 175 -21.51 8.75 15.51
CA LEU A 175 -21.36 8.78 16.96
C LEU A 175 -22.69 9.07 17.64
N THR A 176 -23.51 9.95 17.06
CA THR A 176 -24.89 10.20 17.51
C THR A 176 -25.71 8.91 17.51
N MET A 177 -25.64 8.12 16.43
CA MET A 177 -26.33 6.83 16.36
C MET A 177 -25.77 5.83 17.39
N TYR A 178 -24.45 5.76 17.53
CA TYR A 178 -23.79 4.86 18.48
C TYR A 178 -24.23 5.14 19.91
N HIS A 179 -24.14 6.39 20.36
CA HIS A 179 -24.55 6.77 21.72
C HIS A 179 -26.03 6.50 21.97
N ALA A 180 -26.91 6.83 21.02
CA ALA A 180 -28.33 6.55 21.13
C ALA A 180 -28.62 5.03 21.29
N ILE A 181 -27.90 4.18 20.55
CA ILE A 181 -28.02 2.72 20.66
C ILE A 181 -27.55 2.21 22.03
N VAL A 182 -26.40 2.70 22.51
CA VAL A 182 -25.86 2.33 23.84
C VAL A 182 -26.84 2.72 24.94
N ASP A 183 -27.35 3.95 24.92
CA ASP A 183 -28.31 4.45 25.91
C ASP A 183 -29.62 3.65 25.89
N ALA A 184 -30.17 3.39 24.70
CA ALA A 184 -31.38 2.59 24.55
C ALA A 184 -31.17 1.14 25.01
N ALA A 185 -30.01 0.54 24.72
CA ALA A 185 -29.66 -0.79 25.18
C ALA A 185 -29.53 -0.86 26.72
N ARG A 186 -28.96 0.16 27.36
CA ARG A 186 -28.86 0.21 28.83
C ARG A 186 -30.19 0.39 29.52
N GLN A 187 -31.04 1.28 28.99
CA GLN A 187 -32.40 1.41 29.47
C GLN A 187 -33.17 0.10 29.28
N CYS A 188 -33.00 -0.57 28.15
CA CYS A 188 -33.61 -1.87 27.86
C CYS A 188 -33.21 -2.95 28.88
N VAL A 189 -31.91 -3.16 29.08
CA VAL A 189 -31.41 -4.17 30.03
C VAL A 189 -31.91 -3.90 31.44
N THR A 190 -31.88 -2.63 31.87
CA THR A 190 -32.30 -2.22 33.22
C THR A 190 -33.80 -2.36 33.43
N ASN A 191 -34.61 -1.89 32.48
CA ASN A 191 -36.06 -1.79 32.66
C ASN A 191 -36.81 -3.11 32.40
N TYR A 192 -36.21 -4.02 31.63
CA TYR A 192 -36.84 -5.28 31.23
C TYR A 192 -36.16 -6.53 31.81
N GLY A 193 -35.05 -6.37 32.55
CA GLY A 193 -34.39 -7.47 33.26
C GLY A 193 -33.76 -8.50 32.34
N PHE A 194 -33.02 -8.06 31.32
CA PHE A 194 -32.17 -8.95 30.52
C PHE A 194 -30.97 -9.43 31.36
N ASP A 195 -30.62 -10.71 31.23
CA ASP A 195 -29.51 -11.31 31.97
C ASP A 195 -28.14 -10.90 31.41
N ILE A 196 -28.05 -10.74 30.08
CA ILE A 196 -26.79 -10.49 29.37
C ILE A 196 -26.98 -9.36 28.36
N LEU A 197 -26.02 -8.44 28.31
CA LEU A 197 -25.82 -7.50 27.22
C LEU A 197 -24.68 -8.01 26.33
N VAL A 198 -24.92 -8.15 25.02
CA VAL A 198 -23.85 -8.41 24.05
C VAL A 198 -23.54 -7.10 23.32
N PRO A 199 -22.41 -6.42 23.63
CA PRO A 199 -22.12 -5.06 23.18
C PRO A 199 -21.45 -4.99 21.81
N VAL A 200 -22.07 -5.60 20.78
CA VAL A 200 -21.49 -5.61 19.42
C VAL A 200 -21.37 -4.20 18.86
N GLY A 201 -22.30 -3.30 19.20
CA GLY A 201 -22.21 -1.88 18.84
C GLY A 201 -20.91 -1.23 19.28
N THR A 202 -20.56 -1.42 20.55
CA THR A 202 -19.29 -0.94 21.10
C THR A 202 -18.09 -1.67 20.50
N ALA A 203 -18.16 -2.98 20.26
CA ALA A 203 -17.06 -3.72 19.62
C ALA A 203 -16.76 -3.20 18.20
N VAL A 204 -17.80 -2.92 17.42
CA VAL A 204 -17.66 -2.32 16.09
C VAL A 204 -17.07 -0.91 16.20
N GLN A 205 -17.51 -0.11 17.17
CA GLN A 205 -16.98 1.24 17.36
C GLN A 205 -15.52 1.24 17.85
N ASN A 206 -15.13 0.30 18.72
CA ASN A 206 -13.74 0.08 19.12
C ASN A 206 -12.88 -0.29 17.90
N ALA A 207 -13.34 -1.23 17.06
CA ALA A 207 -12.61 -1.63 15.86
C ALA A 207 -12.40 -0.46 14.87
N ARG A 208 -13.37 0.47 14.77
CA ARG A 208 -13.25 1.70 13.94
C ARG A 208 -12.13 2.64 14.41
N THR A 209 -11.66 2.54 15.65
CA THR A 209 -10.52 3.34 16.15
C THR A 209 -9.15 2.78 15.76
N THR A 210 -9.10 1.53 15.26
CA THR A 210 -7.87 0.89 14.76
C THR A 210 -7.56 1.33 13.31
N PHE A 211 -6.51 0.75 12.72
CA PHE A 211 -6.20 0.90 11.29
C PHE A 211 -7.36 0.55 10.33
N ILE A 212 -8.32 -0.28 10.78
CA ILE A 212 -9.50 -0.66 9.97
C ILE A 212 -10.29 0.60 9.56
N GLY A 213 -10.41 1.56 10.49
CA GLY A 213 -11.21 2.77 10.31
C GLY A 213 -12.69 2.46 10.09
N ASP A 214 -13.40 3.36 9.42
CA ASP A 214 -14.83 3.21 9.14
C ASP A 214 -15.16 2.25 7.97
N ARG A 215 -14.53 1.07 8.00
CA ARG A 215 -14.67 0.00 7.00
C ARG A 215 -15.23 -1.28 7.59
N MET A 216 -15.85 -1.19 8.76
CA MET A 216 -16.52 -2.30 9.43
C MET A 216 -17.80 -2.76 8.71
N ASN A 217 -18.24 -2.04 7.67
CA ASN A 217 -19.49 -2.31 6.96
C ASN A 217 -19.27 -2.62 5.46
N ARG A 218 -20.12 -3.47 4.88
CA ARG A 218 -20.09 -3.81 3.45
C ARG A 218 -21.01 -2.96 2.57
N ASP A 219 -22.04 -2.35 3.16
CA ASP A 219 -23.08 -1.60 2.44
C ASP A 219 -23.58 -0.38 3.25
N GLY A 220 -22.72 0.14 4.13
CA GLY A 220 -23.03 1.27 5.00
C GLY A 220 -23.78 0.90 6.28
N GLN A 221 -24.38 -0.30 6.39
CA GLN A 221 -25.07 -0.73 7.63
C GLN A 221 -24.72 -2.14 8.08
N HIS A 222 -24.58 -3.10 7.18
CA HIS A 222 -24.28 -4.48 7.53
C HIS A 222 -22.77 -4.71 7.61
N LEU A 223 -22.32 -5.68 8.39
CA LEU A 223 -20.90 -5.87 8.67
C LEU A 223 -20.11 -6.36 7.46
N ASN A 224 -18.84 -5.97 7.41
CA ASN A 224 -17.86 -6.62 6.54
C ASN A 224 -17.90 -8.14 6.81
N VAL A 225 -17.90 -8.94 5.75
CA VAL A 225 -18.14 -10.40 5.84
C VAL A 225 -17.00 -11.18 6.50
N TYR A 226 -15.81 -10.59 6.62
CA TYR A 226 -14.63 -11.16 7.24
C TYR A 226 -14.48 -10.61 8.67
N TYR A 227 -13.75 -9.50 8.85
CA TYR A 227 -13.41 -8.94 10.17
C TYR A 227 -14.62 -8.33 10.89
N GLY A 228 -15.60 -7.79 10.16
CA GLY A 228 -16.80 -7.22 10.76
C GLY A 228 -17.62 -8.28 11.51
N ARG A 229 -18.05 -9.31 10.79
CA ARG A 229 -18.75 -10.47 11.37
C ARG A 229 -17.92 -11.21 12.41
N TYR A 230 -16.62 -11.36 12.20
CA TYR A 230 -15.72 -12.00 13.18
C TYR A 230 -15.64 -11.21 14.49
N THR A 231 -15.60 -9.87 14.44
CA THR A 231 -15.66 -9.01 15.64
C THR A 231 -16.97 -9.21 16.42
N ALA A 232 -18.10 -9.27 15.71
CA ALA A 232 -19.40 -9.55 16.33
C ALA A 232 -19.43 -10.95 16.98
N ALA A 233 -18.96 -11.98 16.28
CA ALA A 233 -18.89 -13.33 16.80
C ALA A 233 -17.96 -13.45 18.03
N CYS A 234 -16.80 -12.77 18.03
CA CYS A 234 -15.92 -12.69 19.20
C CYS A 234 -16.62 -12.03 20.41
N THR A 235 -17.43 -11.01 20.16
CA THR A 235 -18.19 -10.33 21.23
C THR A 235 -19.24 -11.25 21.83
N TRP A 236 -19.93 -12.04 20.98
CA TRP A 236 -20.88 -13.06 21.42
C TRP A 236 -20.20 -14.20 22.18
N LEU A 237 -19.04 -14.66 21.71
CA LEU A 237 -18.22 -15.69 22.37
C LEU A 237 -17.92 -15.27 23.82
N GLU A 238 -17.46 -14.04 24.04
CA GLU A 238 -17.12 -13.58 25.38
C GLU A 238 -18.36 -13.32 26.24
N ALA A 239 -19.31 -12.54 25.72
CA ALA A 239 -20.47 -12.11 26.51
C ALA A 239 -21.41 -13.27 26.88
N VAL A 240 -21.58 -14.25 26.00
CA VAL A 240 -22.52 -15.37 26.21
C VAL A 240 -21.82 -16.62 26.74
N LEU A 241 -20.63 -16.96 26.22
CA LEU A 241 -19.93 -18.20 26.57
C LEU A 241 -18.84 -18.01 27.62
N GLY A 242 -18.53 -16.77 28.01
CA GLY A 242 -17.51 -16.45 29.01
C GLY A 242 -16.08 -16.80 28.55
N VAL A 243 -15.86 -16.88 27.24
CA VAL A 243 -14.56 -17.23 26.66
C VAL A 243 -13.88 -15.96 26.14
N ASN A 244 -12.67 -15.67 26.62
CA ASN A 244 -11.87 -14.58 26.10
C ASN A 244 -11.47 -14.86 24.62
N PRO A 245 -11.81 -13.98 23.67
CA PRO A 245 -11.53 -14.19 22.25
C PRO A 245 -10.05 -13.99 21.92
N ILE A 246 -9.30 -13.25 22.75
CA ILE A 246 -7.87 -12.97 22.52
C ILE A 246 -7.08 -14.27 22.55
N GLY A 247 -6.38 -14.55 21.45
CA GLY A 247 -5.55 -15.75 21.31
C GLY A 247 -6.31 -17.01 20.90
N CYS A 248 -7.61 -16.90 20.60
CA CYS A 248 -8.35 -18.01 20.00
C CYS A 248 -7.68 -18.44 18.68
N SER A 249 -7.51 -19.76 18.51
CA SER A 249 -6.77 -20.35 17.39
C SER A 249 -7.55 -20.32 16.08
N PHE A 250 -8.88 -20.22 16.13
CA PHE A 250 -9.70 -20.08 14.93
C PHE A 250 -9.62 -18.66 14.36
N VAL A 251 -9.26 -18.58 13.09
CA VAL A 251 -9.19 -17.35 12.30
C VAL A 251 -10.13 -17.49 11.10
N ALA A 252 -10.98 -16.49 10.88
CA ALA A 252 -11.85 -16.50 9.70
C ALA A 252 -11.02 -16.45 8.40
N PRO A 253 -11.50 -17.05 7.29
CA PRO A 253 -10.82 -16.96 6.00
C PRO A 253 -10.56 -15.50 5.58
N ASN A 254 -9.44 -15.25 4.91
CA ASN A 254 -9.03 -13.94 4.41
C ASN A 254 -8.82 -12.87 5.51
N MET A 255 -8.38 -13.28 6.70
CA MET A 255 -7.99 -12.39 7.79
C MET A 255 -6.48 -12.41 8.00
N SER A 256 -5.85 -11.24 8.00
CA SER A 256 -4.46 -11.08 8.46
C SER A 256 -4.37 -11.21 9.98
N GLU A 257 -3.15 -11.39 10.50
CA GLU A 257 -2.90 -11.45 11.94
C GLU A 257 -3.29 -10.13 12.64
N SER A 258 -2.99 -9.00 12.02
CA SER A 258 -3.37 -7.66 12.51
C SER A 258 -4.90 -7.48 12.58
N LEU A 259 -5.65 -7.95 11.57
CA LEU A 259 -7.12 -7.92 11.58
C LEU A 259 -7.69 -8.81 12.68
N LYS A 260 -7.09 -9.99 12.90
CA LYS A 260 -7.48 -10.88 14.00
C LYS A 260 -7.28 -10.19 15.35
N ILE A 261 -6.11 -9.61 15.60
CA ILE A 261 -5.78 -8.90 16.84
C ILE A 261 -6.74 -7.72 17.05
N ALA A 262 -6.98 -6.92 16.03
CA ALA A 262 -7.92 -5.80 16.08
C ALA A 262 -9.33 -6.26 16.46
N ALA A 263 -9.86 -7.30 15.79
CA ALA A 263 -11.21 -7.81 16.04
C ALA A 263 -11.37 -8.44 17.44
N GLN A 264 -10.42 -9.28 17.85
CA GLN A 264 -10.44 -9.94 19.17
C GLN A 264 -10.32 -8.90 20.30
N THR A 265 -9.40 -7.94 20.17
CA THR A 265 -9.19 -6.89 21.18
C THR A 265 -10.39 -5.94 21.24
N ALA A 266 -10.96 -5.55 20.10
CA ALA A 266 -12.14 -4.70 20.05
C ALA A 266 -13.36 -5.33 20.72
N ALA A 267 -13.58 -6.64 20.50
CA ALA A 267 -14.61 -7.41 21.18
C ALA A 267 -14.37 -7.48 22.70
N HIS A 268 -13.13 -7.82 23.11
CA HIS A 268 -12.78 -7.95 24.52
C HIS A 268 -12.95 -6.64 25.30
N GLU A 269 -12.45 -5.53 24.76
CA GLU A 269 -12.60 -4.22 25.40
C GLU A 269 -14.07 -3.76 25.40
N ALA A 270 -14.88 -4.16 24.42
CA ALA A 270 -16.32 -3.90 24.47
C ALA A 270 -17.02 -4.70 25.58
N CYS A 271 -16.63 -5.95 25.83
CA CYS A 271 -17.17 -6.73 26.94
C CYS A 271 -16.77 -6.16 28.31
N LYS A 272 -15.58 -5.56 28.43
CA LYS A 272 -15.12 -4.88 29.66
C LYS A 272 -15.75 -3.50 29.86
N THR A 273 -15.91 -2.74 28.78
CA THR A 273 -16.44 -1.36 28.78
C THR A 273 -17.57 -1.22 27.76
N PRO A 274 -18.78 -1.73 28.06
CA PRO A 274 -19.82 -1.90 27.04
C PRO A 274 -20.47 -0.60 26.57
N ASP A 275 -20.22 0.50 27.27
CA ASP A 275 -20.91 1.79 27.10
C ASP A 275 -20.04 2.91 26.54
N ALA A 276 -18.77 2.62 26.31
CA ALA A 276 -17.81 3.60 25.89
C ALA A 276 -16.87 3.01 24.84
N VAL A 277 -16.48 3.86 23.89
CA VAL A 277 -15.46 3.51 22.92
C VAL A 277 -14.11 3.45 23.64
N THR A 278 -13.42 2.32 23.52
CA THR A 278 -12.01 2.20 23.86
C THR A 278 -11.18 2.54 22.62
N ASP A 279 -10.28 3.52 22.76
CA ASP A 279 -9.36 3.87 21.68
C ASP A 279 -8.26 2.81 21.52
N LEU A 280 -8.26 2.16 20.36
CA LEU A 280 -7.35 1.08 19.97
C LEU A 280 -6.43 1.51 18.82
N ASN A 281 -6.16 2.81 18.67
CA ASN A 281 -5.27 3.34 17.63
C ASN A 281 -3.85 2.76 17.66
N TYR A 282 -3.41 2.19 18.79
CA TYR A 282 -2.11 1.53 18.91
C TYR A 282 -2.05 0.22 18.11
N ILE A 283 -3.21 -0.35 17.75
CA ILE A 283 -3.30 -1.54 16.88
C ILE A 283 -3.16 -1.08 15.44
N GLN A 284 -1.95 -1.25 14.91
CA GLN A 284 -1.60 -0.91 13.53
C GLN A 284 -1.60 -2.16 12.65
N ASN A 285 -1.88 -1.99 11.35
CA ASN A 285 -1.88 -3.12 10.40
C ASN A 285 -0.48 -3.76 10.20
N THR A 286 0.57 -3.12 10.73
CA THR A 286 1.96 -3.61 10.73
C THR A 286 2.28 -4.46 11.95
N ILE A 287 1.37 -4.62 12.91
CA ILE A 287 1.57 -5.57 14.01
C ILE A 287 1.63 -6.97 13.40
N GLY A 288 2.82 -7.57 13.45
CA GLY A 288 3.11 -8.86 12.82
C GLY A 288 3.98 -8.78 11.56
N ALA A 289 4.37 -7.58 11.11
CA ALA A 289 5.36 -7.40 10.06
C ALA A 289 6.70 -8.05 10.46
N LYS A 290 7.27 -8.84 9.55
CA LYS A 290 8.50 -9.62 9.81
C LYS A 290 9.52 -9.40 8.71
N VAL A 291 10.74 -9.84 9.02
CA VAL A 291 11.85 -9.91 8.08
C VAL A 291 11.95 -11.33 7.56
N TYR A 292 12.06 -11.46 6.25
CA TYR A 292 12.22 -12.72 5.54
C TYR A 292 13.42 -12.68 4.59
N PHE A 293 13.95 -13.86 4.28
CA PHE A 293 15.10 -14.06 3.42
C PHE A 293 14.73 -14.98 2.25
N VAL A 294 15.19 -14.64 1.05
CA VAL A 294 14.83 -15.35 -0.19
C VAL A 294 16.09 -15.65 -1.01
N ARG A 295 16.21 -16.88 -1.51
CA ARG A 295 17.30 -17.31 -2.40
C ARG A 295 16.76 -17.70 -3.77
N PRO A 296 17.54 -17.54 -4.85
CA PRO A 296 17.12 -18.03 -6.15
C PRO A 296 17.15 -19.56 -6.16
N ASP A 297 16.29 -20.18 -6.96
CA ASP A 297 16.11 -21.64 -6.95
C ASP A 297 17.37 -22.43 -7.37
N ASN A 298 18.31 -21.77 -8.05
CA ASN A 298 19.59 -22.35 -8.44
C ASN A 298 20.72 -22.15 -7.39
N ASP A 299 20.42 -21.55 -6.24
CA ASP A 299 21.39 -21.40 -5.16
C ASP A 299 21.65 -22.75 -4.47
N SER A 300 22.90 -23.23 -4.52
CA SER A 300 23.31 -24.49 -3.89
C SER A 300 23.05 -24.59 -2.38
N ARG A 301 22.81 -23.47 -1.69
CA ARG A 301 22.49 -23.42 -0.25
C ARG A 301 20.99 -23.56 0.01
N LEU A 302 20.14 -23.42 -1.01
CA LEU A 302 18.73 -23.71 -0.93
C LEU A 302 18.53 -25.23 -1.07
N THR A 303 18.58 -25.95 0.03
CA THR A 303 18.41 -27.43 0.03
C THR A 303 16.95 -27.85 0.11
N GLU A 304 16.11 -27.00 0.70
CA GLU A 304 14.66 -27.17 0.83
C GLU A 304 14.00 -25.77 0.89
N ASP A 305 12.68 -25.71 0.70
CA ASP A 305 11.91 -24.48 0.86
C ASP A 305 11.72 -24.21 2.35
N GLY A 306 12.42 -23.19 2.87
CA GLY A 306 12.38 -22.80 4.28
C GLY A 306 11.17 -21.93 4.63
N ASP A 307 11.12 -21.47 5.89
CA ASP A 307 10.09 -20.56 6.40
C ASP A 307 10.43 -19.07 6.23
N GLY A 308 11.53 -18.78 5.55
CA GLY A 308 12.06 -17.44 5.31
C GLY A 308 12.67 -16.78 6.54
N SER A 309 12.75 -17.42 7.70
CA SER A 309 13.15 -16.76 8.96
C SER A 309 14.64 -16.42 9.07
N SER A 310 15.48 -16.99 8.22
CA SER A 310 16.93 -16.76 8.14
C SER A 310 17.44 -17.12 6.74
N TRP A 311 18.67 -16.73 6.40
CA TRP A 311 19.35 -17.16 5.17
C TRP A 311 19.53 -18.67 5.05
N ASP A 312 19.60 -19.39 6.17
CA ASP A 312 19.72 -20.86 6.22
C ASP A 312 18.35 -21.55 6.07
N LYS A 313 17.27 -20.81 6.33
CA LYS A 313 15.88 -21.23 6.12
C LYS A 313 15.17 -20.32 5.12
N ALA A 314 15.91 -19.87 4.11
CA ALA A 314 15.37 -18.91 3.15
C ALA A 314 14.22 -19.54 2.36
N PHE A 315 13.27 -18.71 1.92
CA PHE A 315 12.31 -19.12 0.93
C PHE A 315 13.01 -19.43 -0.41
N SER A 316 12.52 -20.46 -1.09
CA SER A 316 12.62 -20.57 -2.56
C SER A 316 11.81 -19.45 -3.22
N LEU A 317 11.97 -19.26 -4.53
CA LEU A 317 11.15 -18.27 -5.23
C LEU A 317 9.65 -18.60 -5.15
N SER A 318 9.28 -19.88 -5.28
CA SER A 318 7.89 -20.33 -5.14
C SER A 318 7.33 -20.14 -3.73
N GLY A 319 8.14 -20.39 -2.70
CA GLY A 319 7.76 -20.19 -1.29
C GLY A 319 7.50 -18.72 -0.99
N PHE A 320 8.41 -17.85 -1.47
CA PHE A 320 8.25 -16.39 -1.38
C PHE A 320 6.98 -15.92 -2.08
N MET A 321 6.73 -16.36 -3.32
CA MET A 321 5.54 -15.95 -4.08
C MET A 321 4.23 -16.37 -3.40
N SER A 322 4.22 -17.57 -2.80
CA SER A 322 3.06 -18.07 -2.05
C SER A 322 2.84 -17.26 -0.77
N HIS A 323 3.92 -16.89 -0.09
CA HIS A 323 3.89 -16.11 1.14
C HIS A 323 3.45 -14.66 0.88
N ILE A 324 4.09 -13.95 -0.06
CA ILE A 324 3.84 -12.52 -0.30
C ILE A 324 2.44 -12.23 -0.82
N ALA A 325 1.81 -13.17 -1.55
CA ALA A 325 0.43 -13.05 -2.02
C ALA A 325 -0.59 -12.84 -0.87
N ASN A 326 -0.24 -13.28 0.34
CA ASN A 326 -1.01 -13.12 1.58
C ASN A 326 -0.19 -12.45 2.70
N GLY A 327 0.88 -11.73 2.34
CA GLY A 327 1.83 -11.13 3.28
C GLY A 327 1.21 -10.00 4.10
N ASN A 328 1.84 -9.68 5.24
CA ASN A 328 1.38 -8.58 6.08
C ASN A 328 1.92 -7.24 5.57
N PRO A 329 1.14 -6.15 5.68
CA PRO A 329 1.66 -4.80 5.46
C PRO A 329 2.90 -4.53 6.33
N GLY A 330 3.98 -4.09 5.71
CA GLY A 330 5.26 -3.78 6.35
C GLY A 330 6.28 -4.93 6.37
N ASP A 331 5.92 -6.12 5.87
CA ASP A 331 6.90 -7.21 5.71
C ASP A 331 8.11 -6.76 4.88
N THR A 332 9.29 -7.25 5.23
CA THR A 332 10.55 -6.95 4.52
C THR A 332 11.19 -8.25 4.03
N TYR A 333 11.50 -8.31 2.75
CA TYR A 333 12.13 -9.46 2.09
C TYR A 333 13.51 -9.06 1.57
N TYR A 334 14.54 -9.73 2.07
CA TYR A 334 15.92 -9.61 1.57
C TYR A 334 16.23 -10.73 0.57
N PHE A 335 16.76 -10.35 -0.58
CA PHE A 335 17.10 -11.27 -1.66
C PHE A 335 18.62 -11.41 -1.76
N ALA A 336 19.07 -12.67 -1.82
CA ALA A 336 20.43 -13.00 -2.20
C ALA A 336 20.69 -12.55 -3.66
N GLY A 337 21.96 -12.26 -3.97
CA GLY A 337 22.39 -12.03 -5.34
C GLY A 337 22.24 -13.30 -6.17
N GLY A 338 21.81 -13.14 -7.41
CA GLY A 338 21.50 -14.21 -8.35
C GLY A 338 20.28 -13.89 -9.21
N THR A 339 19.97 -14.79 -10.16
CA THR A 339 18.85 -14.62 -11.10
C THR A 339 17.66 -15.47 -10.67
N TYR A 340 16.50 -14.82 -10.58
CA TYR A 340 15.22 -15.39 -10.22
C TYR A 340 14.33 -15.45 -11.47
N TYR A 341 13.72 -16.61 -11.71
CA TYR A 341 12.89 -16.90 -12.89
C TYR A 341 11.47 -17.27 -12.46
N PRO A 342 10.65 -16.28 -12.08
CA PRO A 342 9.28 -16.52 -11.63
C PRO A 342 8.47 -17.19 -12.75
N GLN A 343 7.78 -18.29 -12.42
CA GLN A 343 6.96 -19.03 -13.40
C GLN A 343 5.61 -18.35 -13.65
N THR A 344 5.19 -17.48 -12.74
CA THR A 344 4.01 -16.62 -12.85
C THR A 344 4.34 -15.24 -12.29
N THR A 345 3.52 -14.22 -12.58
CA THR A 345 3.72 -12.89 -12.02
C THR A 345 3.76 -12.90 -10.49
N ILE A 346 4.76 -12.24 -9.90
CA ILE A 346 4.85 -11.99 -8.46
C ILE A 346 3.79 -10.93 -8.12
N THR A 347 2.78 -11.33 -7.36
CA THR A 347 1.64 -10.45 -7.03
C THR A 347 1.77 -9.90 -5.62
N ILE A 348 1.66 -8.58 -5.47
CA ILE A 348 1.77 -7.88 -4.20
C ILE A 348 0.47 -7.07 -3.98
N THR A 349 -0.23 -7.39 -2.89
CA THR A 349 -1.52 -6.79 -2.54
C THR A 349 -1.44 -5.89 -1.31
N GLU A 350 -0.34 -5.96 -0.56
CA GLU A 350 -0.08 -5.14 0.62
C GLU A 350 1.30 -4.46 0.57
N PRO A 351 1.46 -3.23 1.11
CA PRO A 351 2.74 -2.52 1.18
C PRO A 351 3.81 -3.35 1.88
N CYS A 352 4.97 -3.53 1.25
CA CYS A 352 6.08 -4.28 1.79
C CYS A 352 7.41 -3.73 1.27
N LYS A 353 8.53 -4.33 1.70
CA LYS A 353 9.87 -3.97 1.23
C LYS A 353 10.51 -5.16 0.54
N LEU A 354 10.95 -4.98 -0.71
CA LEU A 354 11.79 -5.93 -1.44
C LEU A 354 13.18 -5.32 -1.58
N ILE A 355 14.20 -5.97 -1.00
CA ILE A 355 15.57 -5.44 -0.94
C ILE A 355 16.52 -6.47 -1.55
N GLY A 356 17.00 -6.18 -2.76
CA GLY A 356 17.98 -6.97 -3.48
C GLY A 356 19.41 -6.51 -3.27
N GLY A 357 20.35 -7.38 -3.66
CA GLY A 357 21.77 -7.09 -3.68
C GLY A 357 22.57 -7.73 -2.54
N CYS A 358 22.02 -8.67 -1.79
CA CYS A 358 22.73 -9.27 -0.65
C CYS A 358 23.77 -10.28 -1.12
N ASP A 359 24.92 -10.37 -0.44
CA ASP A 359 25.93 -11.39 -0.73
C ASP A 359 25.30 -12.79 -0.59
N PRO A 360 25.35 -13.65 -1.63
CA PRO A 360 24.73 -14.96 -1.56
C PRO A 360 25.34 -15.84 -0.45
N SER A 361 26.58 -15.60 -0.04
CA SER A 361 27.27 -16.39 1.00
C SER A 361 26.77 -16.17 2.44
N LEU A 362 25.87 -15.20 2.66
CA LEU A 362 25.33 -14.89 3.99
C LEU A 362 24.59 -16.09 4.62
N THR A 363 24.64 -16.17 5.94
CA THR A 363 23.97 -17.18 6.78
C THR A 363 23.30 -16.51 7.99
N GLY A 364 22.45 -17.24 8.70
CA GLY A 364 21.69 -16.73 9.85
C GLY A 364 20.79 -15.55 9.48
N VAL A 365 20.73 -14.53 10.33
CA VAL A 365 19.86 -13.34 10.15
C VAL A 365 20.66 -12.08 9.78
N ASN A 366 21.91 -12.24 9.36
CA ASN A 366 22.81 -11.13 9.10
C ASN A 366 22.39 -10.33 7.85
N ILE A 367 22.31 -9.01 7.97
CA ILE A 367 22.00 -8.10 6.86
C ILE A 367 23.17 -7.10 6.75
N PRO A 368 23.88 -7.04 5.61
CA PRO A 368 25.04 -6.15 5.46
C PRO A 368 24.60 -4.70 5.20
N ASN A 369 25.56 -3.77 5.30
CA ASN A 369 25.37 -2.43 4.77
C ASN A 369 25.28 -2.52 3.24
N MET A 370 24.13 -2.16 2.69
CA MET A 370 23.86 -2.26 1.26
C MET A 370 24.54 -1.12 0.50
N VAL A 371 25.29 -1.47 -0.54
CA VAL A 371 25.94 -0.53 -1.47
C VAL A 371 25.40 -0.80 -2.87
N TYR A 372 25.05 0.27 -3.58
CA TYR A 372 24.50 0.20 -4.93
C TYR A 372 25.36 0.98 -5.94
N PRO A 373 25.52 0.48 -7.18
CA PRO A 373 25.05 -0.84 -7.64
C PRO A 373 25.75 -1.99 -6.90
N SER A 374 25.01 -3.05 -6.60
CA SER A 374 25.53 -4.17 -5.80
C SER A 374 26.55 -4.99 -6.59
N LEU A 375 27.57 -5.51 -5.89
CA LEU A 375 28.49 -6.52 -6.44
C LEU A 375 27.80 -7.88 -6.64
N HIS A 376 26.64 -8.08 -6.02
CA HIS A 376 25.85 -9.31 -6.05
C HIS A 376 24.43 -8.99 -6.52
N PRO A 377 24.24 -8.65 -7.81
CA PRO A 377 22.95 -8.20 -8.32
C PRO A 377 21.85 -9.25 -8.08
N THR A 378 20.70 -8.80 -7.61
CA THR A 378 19.46 -9.59 -7.59
C THR A 378 18.69 -9.28 -8.88
N VAL A 379 18.57 -10.27 -9.76
CA VAL A 379 17.97 -10.11 -11.08
C VAL A 379 16.64 -10.86 -11.13
N PHE A 380 15.54 -10.17 -11.35
CA PHE A 380 14.26 -10.77 -11.69
C PHE A 380 14.10 -10.78 -13.21
N SER A 381 14.08 -11.99 -13.78
CA SER A 381 14.01 -12.21 -15.22
C SER A 381 12.59 -12.60 -15.64
N GLY A 382 12.05 -11.95 -16.67
CA GLY A 382 10.81 -12.33 -17.32
C GLY A 382 10.92 -13.54 -18.24
N ASP A 383 12.15 -14.05 -18.46
CA ASP A 383 12.45 -15.26 -19.23
C ASP A 383 12.10 -16.54 -18.48
N SER A 384 10.82 -16.70 -18.16
CA SER A 384 10.33 -17.73 -17.25
C SER A 384 10.56 -19.15 -17.76
N ASN A 385 10.67 -19.33 -19.08
CA ASN A 385 10.94 -20.62 -19.71
C ASN A 385 12.43 -20.86 -20.00
N HIS A 386 13.31 -19.89 -19.67
CA HIS A 386 14.75 -19.93 -19.86
C HIS A 386 15.17 -20.12 -21.33
N SER A 387 14.37 -19.64 -22.28
CA SER A 387 14.65 -19.78 -23.70
C SER A 387 15.79 -18.86 -24.17
N ASN A 388 16.08 -17.79 -23.42
CA ASN A 388 16.95 -16.69 -23.83
C ASN A 388 16.47 -15.98 -25.12
N THR A 389 15.21 -16.20 -25.52
CA THR A 389 14.54 -15.49 -26.61
C THR A 389 13.30 -14.78 -26.11
N PHE A 390 12.75 -13.85 -26.90
CA PHE A 390 11.48 -13.21 -26.57
C PHE A 390 10.33 -14.03 -27.17
N ASP A 391 9.59 -14.75 -26.34
CA ASP A 391 8.55 -15.68 -26.79
C ASP A 391 7.34 -15.77 -25.83
N ALA A 392 6.33 -16.56 -26.20
CA ALA A 392 5.07 -16.61 -25.46
C ALA A 392 5.16 -17.24 -24.05
N GLY A 393 6.28 -17.86 -23.69
CA GLY A 393 6.55 -18.38 -22.35
C GLY A 393 7.11 -17.33 -21.38
N ASP A 394 7.41 -16.13 -21.85
CA ASP A 394 7.92 -15.03 -21.03
C ASP A 394 6.80 -14.25 -20.33
N LEU A 395 7.13 -13.63 -19.20
CA LEU A 395 6.21 -12.78 -18.46
C LEU A 395 6.18 -11.35 -19.01
N SER A 396 4.97 -10.84 -19.26
CA SER A 396 4.74 -9.41 -19.53
C SER A 396 4.77 -8.56 -18.27
N GLN A 397 4.60 -9.18 -17.10
CA GLN A 397 4.69 -8.58 -15.77
C GLN A 397 5.47 -9.50 -14.84
N ILE A 398 6.64 -9.05 -14.39
CA ILE A 398 7.47 -9.80 -13.45
C ILE A 398 6.92 -9.58 -12.04
N VAL A 399 6.74 -8.31 -11.65
CA VAL A 399 6.09 -7.89 -10.41
C VAL A 399 4.88 -7.03 -10.72
N SER A 400 3.73 -7.40 -10.15
CA SER A 400 2.48 -6.66 -10.22
C SER A 400 2.01 -6.27 -8.83
N VAL A 401 1.87 -4.97 -8.60
CA VAL A 401 1.39 -4.40 -7.34
C VAL A 401 0.02 -3.77 -7.55
N ASP A 402 -0.99 -4.21 -6.81
CA ASP A 402 -2.34 -3.65 -6.86
C ASP A 402 -2.88 -3.39 -5.45
N PHE A 403 -2.84 -2.12 -5.01
CA PHE A 403 -3.34 -1.69 -3.70
C PHE A 403 -4.76 -1.14 -3.72
N THR A 404 -5.53 -1.44 -4.78
CA THR A 404 -6.94 -1.03 -4.88
C THR A 404 -7.73 -1.51 -3.66
N GLY A 405 -7.48 -2.75 -3.21
CA GLY A 405 -8.13 -3.37 -2.04
C GLY A 405 -7.43 -3.13 -0.70
N SER A 406 -6.20 -2.63 -0.68
CA SER A 406 -5.42 -2.47 0.56
C SER A 406 -5.97 -1.31 1.40
N LEU A 407 -6.06 -1.55 2.71
CA LEU A 407 -6.35 -0.52 3.72
C LEU A 407 -5.16 0.41 3.98
N GLU A 408 -3.98 -0.01 3.57
CA GLU A 408 -2.68 0.59 3.86
C GLU A 408 -2.02 1.19 2.63
N LYS A 409 -2.78 1.45 1.55
CA LYS A 409 -2.24 1.91 0.26
C LYS A 409 -1.29 3.13 0.36
N GLU A 410 -1.40 3.94 1.42
CA GLU A 410 -0.57 5.12 1.68
C GLU A 410 0.76 4.80 2.41
N LYS A 411 0.93 3.58 2.93
CA LYS A 411 2.21 3.12 3.49
C LYS A 411 3.22 2.88 2.37
N GLU A 412 4.48 3.01 2.74
CA GLU A 412 5.60 2.80 1.83
C GLU A 412 5.63 1.36 1.30
N LEU A 413 5.50 1.23 -0.02
CA LEU A 413 6.06 0.11 -0.77
C LEU A 413 7.50 0.48 -1.13
N CYS A 414 8.48 -0.32 -0.72
CA CYS A 414 9.87 -0.11 -1.11
C CYS A 414 10.37 -1.24 -2.01
N ILE A 415 10.87 -0.91 -3.20
CA ILE A 415 11.57 -1.86 -4.07
C ILE A 415 12.97 -1.30 -4.29
N GLN A 416 13.97 -1.99 -3.76
CA GLN A 416 15.34 -1.50 -3.71
C GLN A 416 16.32 -2.51 -4.28
N GLY A 417 17.21 -2.08 -5.18
CA GLY A 417 18.37 -2.89 -5.55
C GLY A 417 18.06 -4.10 -6.42
N ILE A 418 16.94 -4.09 -7.14
CA ILE A 418 16.48 -5.20 -7.98
C ILE A 418 16.62 -4.80 -9.45
N GLU A 419 17.14 -5.73 -10.24
CA GLU A 419 17.22 -5.61 -11.69
C GLU A 419 16.06 -6.37 -12.35
N PHE A 420 15.39 -5.74 -13.31
CA PHE A 420 14.24 -6.27 -14.05
C PHE A 420 14.61 -6.38 -15.53
N THR A 421 14.58 -7.60 -16.05
CA THR A 421 14.98 -7.84 -17.44
C THR A 421 14.12 -8.88 -18.13
N ARG A 422 14.13 -8.86 -19.46
CA ARG A 422 13.50 -9.86 -20.33
C ARG A 422 11.99 -10.02 -20.12
N ALA A 423 11.30 -9.01 -19.59
CA ALA A 423 9.84 -8.98 -19.66
C ALA A 423 9.38 -8.83 -21.11
N TYR A 424 8.39 -9.62 -21.51
CA TYR A 424 7.91 -9.64 -22.90
C TYR A 424 6.40 -9.63 -23.01
N CYS A 425 5.89 -8.74 -23.86
CA CYS A 425 4.46 -8.66 -24.16
C CYS A 425 4.23 -8.78 -25.67
N SER A 426 3.65 -9.89 -26.10
CA SER A 426 3.23 -10.09 -27.50
C SER A 426 1.87 -9.45 -27.81
N ASN A 427 1.10 -9.08 -26.79
CA ASN A 427 -0.22 -8.47 -26.95
C ASN A 427 -0.09 -7.01 -27.43
N THR A 428 -0.66 -6.72 -28.60
CA THR A 428 -0.62 -5.41 -29.23
C THR A 428 -1.72 -4.45 -28.79
N ALA A 429 -2.68 -4.92 -27.97
CA ALA A 429 -3.82 -4.14 -27.51
C ALA A 429 -3.42 -3.03 -26.53
N SER A 430 -4.16 -1.91 -26.56
CA SER A 430 -3.90 -0.73 -25.72
C SER A 430 -4.14 -0.95 -24.22
N ASN A 431 -4.91 -1.98 -23.88
CA ASN A 431 -5.29 -2.39 -22.52
C ASN A 431 -4.48 -3.60 -22.01
N ALA A 432 -3.41 -4.02 -22.71
CA ALA A 432 -2.57 -5.11 -22.26
C ALA A 432 -2.03 -4.86 -20.84
N GLN A 433 -2.07 -5.89 -19.99
CA GLN A 433 -1.44 -5.89 -18.67
C GLN A 433 0.04 -6.21 -18.84
N LEU A 434 0.88 -5.19 -18.63
CA LEU A 434 2.32 -5.26 -18.88
C LEU A 434 3.08 -4.32 -17.96
N GLY A 435 4.38 -4.55 -17.87
CA GLY A 435 5.33 -3.79 -17.08
C GLY A 435 6.13 -4.75 -16.21
N ALA A 436 7.44 -4.84 -16.43
CA ALA A 436 8.34 -5.64 -15.63
C ALA A 436 8.14 -5.33 -14.14
N LEU A 437 7.99 -4.03 -13.83
CA LEU A 437 7.30 -3.57 -12.63
C LEU A 437 6.01 -2.81 -13.00
N TYR A 438 4.86 -3.34 -12.55
CA TYR A 438 3.56 -2.70 -12.67
C TYR A 438 3.03 -2.26 -11.31
N LEU A 439 2.63 -1.00 -11.19
CA LEU A 439 2.05 -0.39 -9.99
C LEU A 439 0.62 0.09 -10.25
N LYS A 440 -0.30 -0.21 -9.34
CA LYS A 440 -1.67 0.27 -9.37
C LYS A 440 -2.16 0.68 -7.98
N ASP A 441 -2.76 1.87 -7.92
CA ASP A 441 -3.36 2.47 -6.72
C ASP A 441 -2.41 2.60 -5.52
N CYS A 442 -1.10 2.64 -5.75
CA CYS A 442 -0.09 2.80 -4.71
C CYS A 442 -0.03 4.27 -4.26
N GLY A 443 -0.26 4.55 -2.98
CA GLY A 443 -0.21 5.91 -2.41
C GLY A 443 1.19 6.38 -2.05
N ASN A 444 2.15 5.47 -1.88
CA ASN A 444 3.55 5.77 -1.58
C ASN A 444 4.50 4.65 -2.05
N ALA A 445 4.83 4.61 -3.34
CA ALA A 445 5.79 3.66 -3.88
C ALA A 445 7.19 4.27 -4.04
N VAL A 446 8.19 3.72 -3.36
CA VAL A 446 9.60 4.12 -3.48
C VAL A 446 10.37 3.02 -4.20
N VAL A 447 10.83 3.30 -5.42
CA VAL A 447 11.66 2.39 -6.21
C VAL A 447 13.06 3.00 -6.25
N LYS A 448 14.08 2.32 -5.73
CA LYS A 448 15.42 2.92 -5.63
C LYS A 448 16.55 1.97 -6.00
N ASN A 449 17.58 2.49 -6.67
CA ASN A 449 18.74 1.69 -7.08
C ASN A 449 18.36 0.46 -7.92
N CYS A 450 17.29 0.58 -8.72
CA CYS A 450 16.78 -0.51 -9.55
C CYS A 450 17.18 -0.29 -11.02
N ARG A 451 17.28 -1.39 -11.77
CA ARG A 451 17.57 -1.32 -13.20
C ARG A 451 16.49 -2.04 -13.99
N PHE A 452 16.13 -1.48 -15.14
CA PHE A 452 15.15 -2.03 -16.05
C PHE A 452 15.75 -2.06 -17.44
N TYR A 453 16.09 -3.25 -17.92
CA TYR A 453 16.77 -3.38 -19.20
C TYR A 453 16.35 -4.57 -20.04
N GLN A 454 16.43 -4.41 -21.36
CA GLN A 454 16.09 -5.46 -22.32
C GLN A 454 14.67 -6.03 -22.11
N ASN A 455 13.70 -5.15 -21.86
CA ASN A 455 12.29 -5.52 -21.81
C ASN A 455 11.61 -5.13 -23.14
N ARG A 456 10.67 -5.94 -23.62
CA ARG A 456 10.10 -5.77 -24.98
C ARG A 456 8.59 -5.94 -25.05
N SER A 457 7.90 -4.94 -25.56
CA SER A 457 6.48 -5.03 -25.93
C SER A 457 6.32 -4.91 -27.44
N LEU A 458 5.52 -5.78 -28.07
CA LEU A 458 5.12 -5.60 -29.47
C LEU A 458 4.03 -4.52 -29.61
N GLY A 459 3.33 -4.21 -28.53
CA GLY A 459 2.20 -3.29 -28.49
C GLY A 459 2.52 -1.93 -27.86
N TYR A 460 1.64 -1.51 -26.97
CA TYR A 460 1.83 -0.30 -26.18
C TYR A 460 3.01 -0.46 -25.21
N GLY A 461 3.67 0.65 -24.93
CA GLY A 461 4.81 0.74 -24.04
C GLY A 461 4.44 0.76 -22.55
N GLY A 462 5.46 1.00 -21.72
CA GLY A 462 5.45 0.81 -20.27
C GLY A 462 6.02 -0.54 -19.85
N ILE A 463 6.74 -1.23 -20.74
CA ILE A 463 7.19 -2.61 -20.50
C ILE A 463 8.28 -2.71 -19.43
N ALA A 464 9.07 -1.66 -19.22
CA ALA A 464 9.99 -1.61 -18.10
C ALA A 464 9.24 -1.24 -16.81
N PHE A 465 8.51 -0.13 -16.84
CA PHE A 465 7.78 0.38 -15.69
C PHE A 465 6.45 1.00 -16.11
N ARG A 466 5.40 0.57 -15.41
CA ARG A 466 4.05 1.10 -15.59
C ARG A 466 3.43 1.45 -14.26
N ALA A 467 2.88 2.65 -14.16
CA ALA A 467 2.18 3.11 -12.97
C ALA A 467 0.79 3.66 -13.31
N GLU A 468 -0.23 3.21 -12.58
CA GLU A 468 -1.63 3.61 -12.75
C GLU A 468 -2.19 4.12 -11.42
N TYR A 469 -2.71 5.35 -11.43
CA TYR A 469 -3.31 5.99 -10.25
C TYR A 469 -2.39 5.96 -9.01
N SER A 470 -1.08 6.01 -9.23
CA SER A 470 -0.09 5.79 -8.17
C SER A 470 0.74 7.04 -7.92
N THR A 471 1.21 7.17 -6.68
CA THR A 471 2.27 8.08 -6.26
C THR A 471 3.56 7.27 -6.18
N SER A 472 4.55 7.64 -6.99
CA SER A 472 5.82 6.91 -7.06
C SER A 472 7.03 7.83 -7.06
N HIS A 473 8.08 7.42 -6.35
CA HIS A 473 9.39 8.07 -6.35
C HIS A 473 10.43 7.05 -6.80
N LEU A 474 10.96 7.27 -7.98
CA LEU A 474 12.02 6.49 -8.58
C LEU A 474 13.33 7.22 -8.37
N LEU A 475 14.23 6.62 -7.59
CA LEU A 475 15.48 7.21 -7.15
C LEU A 475 16.65 6.39 -7.65
N GLU A 476 17.61 6.99 -8.37
CA GLU A 476 18.83 6.29 -8.80
C GLU A 476 18.51 5.03 -9.62
N CYS A 477 17.54 5.12 -10.52
CA CYS A 477 17.09 4.00 -11.35
C CYS A 477 17.50 4.14 -12.82
N ASP A 478 17.84 3.02 -13.45
CA ASP A 478 18.24 2.96 -14.86
C ASP A 478 17.17 2.29 -15.72
N PHE A 479 16.75 2.93 -16.80
CA PHE A 479 15.82 2.42 -17.81
C PHE A 479 16.53 2.37 -19.16
N THR A 480 17.11 1.22 -19.49
CA THR A 480 18.01 1.11 -20.65
C THR A 480 17.63 0.02 -21.62
N ASP A 481 17.79 0.28 -22.92
CA ASP A 481 17.68 -0.76 -23.95
C ASP A 481 16.32 -1.51 -23.95
N ASN A 482 15.23 -0.81 -23.60
CA ASN A 482 13.86 -1.35 -23.66
C ASN A 482 13.19 -1.00 -24.99
N GLU A 483 12.30 -1.87 -25.46
CA GLU A 483 11.63 -1.73 -26.74
C GLU A 483 10.10 -1.81 -26.60
N ALA A 484 9.37 -0.92 -27.26
CA ALA A 484 7.92 -1.05 -27.43
C ALA A 484 7.49 -0.86 -28.88
N GLY A 485 6.30 -1.36 -29.23
CA GLY A 485 5.64 -1.06 -30.48
C GLY A 485 5.27 0.42 -30.57
N SER A 486 4.60 0.99 -29.55
CA SER A 486 4.15 2.40 -29.53
C SER A 486 4.05 2.98 -28.10
N ARG A 487 3.95 4.31 -27.93
CA ARG A 487 3.59 5.04 -26.69
C ARG A 487 4.25 4.55 -25.37
N GLY A 488 5.48 5.01 -25.10
CA GLY A 488 6.19 4.80 -23.82
C GLY A 488 7.18 3.63 -23.84
N GLY A 489 8.20 3.67 -24.70
CA GLY A 489 9.20 2.61 -24.92
C GLY A 489 9.64 1.89 -23.64
N ALA A 490 9.96 2.65 -22.59
CA ALA A 490 10.26 2.09 -21.27
C ALA A 490 9.14 2.34 -20.26
N ILE A 491 8.70 3.59 -20.14
CA ILE A 491 7.89 4.07 -19.01
C ILE A 491 6.52 4.53 -19.49
N ARG A 492 5.47 4.10 -18.77
CA ARG A 492 4.11 4.61 -18.95
C ARG A 492 3.45 4.94 -17.62
N LEU A 493 3.00 6.19 -17.50
CA LEU A 493 2.35 6.72 -16.31
C LEU A 493 0.92 7.12 -16.67
N SER A 494 -0.04 6.75 -15.83
CA SER A 494 -1.41 7.16 -16.04
C SER A 494 -2.18 7.46 -14.75
N SER A 495 -3.16 8.36 -14.84
CA SER A 495 -4.13 8.59 -13.77
C SER A 495 -5.50 9.00 -14.31
N ASN A 496 -6.54 8.85 -13.50
CA ASN A 496 -7.91 9.30 -13.75
C ASN A 496 -8.50 9.94 -12.49
N ASN A 497 -7.67 10.13 -11.46
CA ASN A 497 -8.09 10.56 -10.14
C ASN A 497 -7.46 11.91 -9.81
N ARG A 498 -8.29 12.84 -9.30
CA ARG A 498 -7.88 14.18 -8.87
C ARG A 498 -6.87 14.21 -7.70
N THR A 499 -6.62 13.08 -7.05
CA THR A 499 -5.76 12.96 -5.88
C THR A 499 -4.56 12.02 -6.08
N LYS A 500 -4.40 11.44 -7.29
CA LYS A 500 -3.37 10.42 -7.55
C LYS A 500 -2.69 10.64 -8.89
N GLY A 501 -1.53 9.99 -9.10
CA GLY A 501 -0.75 10.12 -10.34
C GLY A 501 0.39 11.12 -10.20
N TYR A 502 1.12 11.03 -9.09
CA TYR A 502 2.35 11.78 -8.85
C TYR A 502 3.53 10.86 -9.13
N SER A 503 4.49 11.28 -9.95
CA SER A 503 5.67 10.46 -10.23
C SER A 503 6.91 11.32 -10.29
N THR A 504 7.91 10.97 -9.49
CA THR A 504 9.20 11.65 -9.45
C THR A 504 10.28 10.69 -9.93
N PHE A 505 11.05 11.09 -10.93
CA PHE A 505 12.27 10.43 -11.38
C PHE A 505 13.43 11.29 -10.93
N GLU A 506 14.14 10.86 -9.91
CA GLU A 506 15.25 11.59 -9.31
C GLU A 506 16.54 10.80 -9.50
N ARG A 507 17.57 11.45 -10.05
CA ARG A 507 18.86 10.79 -10.34
C ARG A 507 18.68 9.52 -11.18
N CYS A 508 17.70 9.50 -12.10
CA CYS A 508 17.44 8.37 -12.99
C CYS A 508 18.11 8.53 -14.37
N LEU A 509 18.50 7.41 -14.98
CA LEU A 509 18.96 7.34 -16.37
C LEU A 509 17.88 6.69 -17.25
N ILE A 510 17.47 7.35 -18.33
CA ILE A 510 16.50 6.82 -19.29
C ILE A 510 17.14 6.86 -20.67
N ALA A 511 17.75 5.75 -21.11
CA ALA A 511 18.59 5.79 -22.30
C ALA A 511 18.44 4.60 -23.25
N ARG A 512 18.66 4.86 -24.55
CA ARG A 512 18.65 3.82 -25.59
C ARG A 512 17.36 3.00 -25.66
N ASN A 513 16.23 3.56 -25.25
CA ASN A 513 14.93 2.91 -25.40
C ASN A 513 14.38 3.18 -26.80
N LYS A 514 13.69 2.19 -27.37
CA LYS A 514 13.23 2.21 -28.75
C LYS A 514 11.72 2.06 -28.85
N VAL A 515 11.08 2.90 -29.66
CA VAL A 515 9.69 2.74 -30.09
C VAL A 515 9.66 2.50 -31.60
N LYS A 516 9.09 1.38 -32.04
CA LYS A 516 9.16 0.95 -33.44
C LYS A 516 8.14 1.64 -34.36
N GLU A 517 6.91 1.84 -33.90
CA GLU A 517 5.78 2.25 -34.74
C GLU A 517 4.91 3.31 -34.05
N GLY A 518 4.28 4.17 -34.86
CA GLY A 518 3.34 5.19 -34.38
C GLY A 518 3.95 6.29 -33.51
N THR A 519 3.09 6.99 -32.75
CA THR A 519 3.51 8.03 -31.80
C THR A 519 4.15 7.38 -30.57
N GLY A 520 5.37 7.76 -30.25
CA GLY A 520 6.24 7.11 -29.28
C GLY A 520 7.09 8.10 -28.51
N SER A 521 7.49 7.68 -27.31
CA SER A 521 8.39 8.39 -26.41
C SER A 521 9.05 7.35 -25.51
N ALA A 522 10.22 7.64 -24.92
CA ALA A 522 10.77 6.76 -23.89
C ALA A 522 9.89 6.78 -22.63
N VAL A 523 9.36 7.98 -22.31
CA VAL A 523 8.44 8.23 -21.20
C VAL A 523 7.10 8.73 -21.74
N CYS A 524 6.03 8.00 -21.47
CA CYS A 524 4.67 8.39 -21.85
C CYS A 524 3.85 8.69 -20.60
N VAL A 525 3.33 9.91 -20.52
CA VAL A 525 2.48 10.38 -19.41
C VAL A 525 1.08 10.62 -19.94
N GLN A 526 0.09 9.98 -19.33
CA GLN A 526 -1.32 10.07 -19.73
C GLN A 526 -2.19 10.47 -18.54
N HIS A 527 -2.61 11.74 -18.50
CA HIS A 527 -3.48 12.27 -17.45
C HIS A 527 -2.89 12.17 -16.03
N ALA A 528 -1.56 12.07 -15.88
CA ALA A 528 -0.96 12.15 -14.55
C ALA A 528 -1.13 13.56 -13.97
N GLN A 529 -1.24 13.67 -12.65
CA GLN A 529 -1.32 14.95 -11.93
C GLN A 529 -0.02 15.73 -12.04
N ARG A 530 1.09 15.06 -11.73
CA ARG A 530 2.41 15.66 -11.78
C ARG A 530 3.43 14.60 -12.17
N THR A 531 4.26 14.89 -13.15
CA THR A 531 5.50 14.14 -13.40
C THR A 531 6.68 15.08 -13.19
N ALA A 532 7.63 14.69 -12.35
CA ALA A 532 8.85 15.43 -12.09
C ALA A 532 10.06 14.61 -12.53
N ILE A 533 10.96 15.23 -13.28
CA ILE A 533 12.23 14.68 -13.74
C ILE A 533 13.31 15.56 -13.14
N VAL A 534 14.07 15.02 -12.20
CA VAL A 534 14.95 15.75 -11.29
C VAL A 534 16.34 15.15 -11.37
N ASN A 535 17.37 15.97 -11.60
CA ASN A 535 18.76 15.50 -11.67
C ASN A 535 18.93 14.26 -12.57
N SER A 536 18.17 14.16 -13.66
CA SER A 536 18.01 12.94 -14.45
C SER A 536 18.47 13.14 -15.90
N THR A 537 18.91 12.06 -16.54
CA THR A 537 19.46 12.08 -17.91
C THR A 537 18.59 11.22 -18.84
N ILE A 538 18.09 11.81 -19.92
CA ILE A 538 17.32 11.15 -20.97
C ILE A 538 18.07 11.25 -22.29
N TYR A 539 18.58 10.13 -22.78
CA TYR A 539 19.59 10.12 -23.84
C TYR A 539 19.47 8.98 -24.85
N GLY A 540 19.67 9.26 -26.13
CA GLY A 540 19.82 8.22 -27.16
C GLY A 540 18.57 7.36 -27.36
N ASN A 541 17.40 7.83 -26.93
CA ASN A 541 16.14 7.14 -27.16
C ASN A 541 15.68 7.38 -28.60
N ILE A 542 15.06 6.38 -29.21
CA ILE A 542 14.68 6.40 -30.63
C ILE A 542 13.17 6.20 -30.76
N ALA A 543 12.48 7.12 -31.44
CA ALA A 543 11.08 6.99 -31.80
C ALA A 543 10.84 7.42 -33.26
N THR A 544 9.91 6.73 -33.92
CA THR A 544 9.51 7.05 -35.32
C THR A 544 8.74 8.38 -35.43
N SER A 545 7.91 8.69 -34.43
CA SER A 545 7.23 9.99 -34.29
C SER A 545 6.96 10.25 -32.80
N GLY A 546 6.94 11.50 -32.38
CA GLY A 546 6.83 11.92 -30.97
C GLY A 546 8.15 12.19 -30.27
N GLY A 547 8.08 12.74 -29.04
CA GLY A 547 9.25 13.22 -28.31
C GLY A 547 9.85 12.24 -27.30
N ALA A 548 11.08 12.47 -26.82
CA ALA A 548 11.71 11.61 -25.78
C ALA A 548 10.83 11.49 -24.52
N VAL A 549 10.17 12.58 -24.15
CA VAL A 549 9.06 12.62 -23.20
C VAL A 549 7.79 13.09 -23.92
N PHE A 550 6.75 12.27 -23.87
CA PHE A 550 5.41 12.64 -24.34
C PHE A 550 4.48 12.75 -23.15
N ALA A 551 3.94 13.95 -22.91
CA ALA A 551 2.97 14.17 -21.85
C ALA A 551 1.65 14.65 -22.46
N ASN A 552 0.60 13.85 -22.26
CA ASN A 552 -0.76 14.18 -22.61
C ASN A 552 -1.61 14.21 -21.35
N GLY A 553 -2.46 15.21 -21.19
CA GLY A 553 -3.36 15.19 -20.04
C GLY A 553 -4.42 16.27 -20.01
N LYS A 554 -5.06 16.57 -21.15
CA LYS A 554 -6.28 17.38 -21.13
C LYS A 554 -7.28 16.75 -20.14
N ASN A 555 -7.47 17.40 -19.01
CA ASN A 555 -8.43 17.01 -17.98
C ASN A 555 -9.21 18.27 -17.57
N ASN A 556 -10.54 18.13 -17.42
CA ASN A 556 -11.39 19.22 -16.96
C ASN A 556 -11.41 19.33 -15.43
N ASP A 557 -10.93 18.32 -14.72
CA ASP A 557 -11.05 18.18 -13.27
C ASP A 557 -9.84 18.70 -12.50
N TYR A 558 -8.66 18.82 -13.14
CA TYR A 558 -7.43 19.33 -12.53
C TYR A 558 -6.38 19.75 -13.57
N LYS A 559 -5.40 20.56 -13.13
CA LYS A 559 -4.26 20.97 -13.95
C LYS A 559 -3.13 19.98 -13.83
N ASN A 560 -2.78 19.32 -14.92
CA ASN A 560 -1.62 18.43 -14.98
C ASN A 560 -0.31 19.22 -15.13
N GLU A 561 0.73 18.73 -14.46
CA GLU A 561 2.02 19.39 -14.37
C GLU A 561 3.18 18.49 -14.86
N LEU A 562 4.13 19.07 -15.59
CA LEU A 562 5.42 18.47 -15.90
C LEU A 562 6.55 19.36 -15.38
N LEU A 563 7.41 18.81 -14.52
CA LEU A 563 8.53 19.51 -13.90
C LEU A 563 9.84 18.91 -14.42
N ILE A 564 10.71 19.72 -15.02
CA ILE A 564 12.05 19.32 -15.46
C ILE A 564 13.08 20.15 -14.68
N ILE A 565 13.72 19.54 -13.69
CA ILE A 565 14.58 20.23 -12.72
C ILE A 565 15.98 19.66 -12.83
N SER A 566 16.97 20.52 -13.06
CA SER A 566 18.38 20.12 -13.10
C SER A 566 18.65 18.88 -13.95
N SER A 567 17.96 18.71 -15.08
CA SER A 567 17.95 17.47 -15.86
C SER A 567 18.45 17.68 -17.29
N THR A 568 18.87 16.61 -17.96
CA THR A 568 19.39 16.66 -19.33
C THR A 568 18.54 15.77 -20.25
N LEU A 569 17.89 16.37 -21.25
CA LEU A 569 17.18 15.68 -22.33
C LEU A 569 17.91 16.00 -23.64
N ALA A 570 18.72 15.06 -24.14
CA ALA A 570 19.55 15.33 -25.30
C ALA A 570 19.87 14.09 -26.14
N GLY A 571 20.15 14.29 -27.43
CA GLY A 571 20.58 13.21 -28.33
C GLY A 571 19.52 12.13 -28.55
N ASN A 572 18.24 12.45 -28.40
CA ASN A 572 17.14 11.54 -28.70
C ASN A 572 16.62 11.76 -30.13
N GLU A 573 16.32 10.67 -30.85
CA GLU A 573 15.82 10.67 -32.22
C GLU A 573 14.28 10.62 -32.25
N GLY A 574 13.65 11.51 -33.03
CA GLY A 574 12.20 11.63 -33.17
C GLY A 574 11.76 13.04 -33.59
N ASP A 575 10.49 13.39 -33.32
CA ASP A 575 9.94 14.71 -33.66
C ASP A 575 10.38 15.81 -32.68
N GLY A 576 10.80 15.45 -31.46
CA GLY A 576 11.22 16.42 -30.43
C GLY A 576 11.88 15.80 -29.20
N GLN A 577 12.49 16.60 -28.34
CA GLN A 577 12.94 16.12 -27.02
C GLN A 577 11.78 16.04 -26.02
N LEU A 578 10.85 17.01 -26.12
CA LEU A 578 9.66 17.11 -25.29
C LEU A 578 8.44 17.38 -26.17
N GLN A 579 7.37 16.63 -25.97
CA GLN A 579 6.10 16.83 -26.66
C GLN A 579 4.95 16.90 -25.65
N LEU A 580 4.22 18.02 -25.67
CA LEU A 580 3.13 18.31 -24.75
C LEU A 580 1.80 18.39 -25.49
N ALA A 581 0.81 17.61 -25.05
CA ALA A 581 -0.54 17.60 -25.58
C ALA A 581 -1.56 17.87 -24.47
N GLY A 582 -1.98 19.12 -24.30
CA GLY A 582 -2.92 19.48 -23.23
C GLY A 582 -2.33 19.39 -21.83
N VAL A 583 -1.01 19.53 -21.68
CA VAL A 583 -0.36 19.82 -20.40
C VAL A 583 -0.62 21.28 -20.05
N GLN A 584 -1.16 21.52 -18.86
CA GLN A 584 -1.58 22.86 -18.44
C GLN A 584 -0.48 23.63 -17.70
N ASN A 585 0.55 22.94 -17.19
CA ASN A 585 1.66 23.58 -16.48
C ASN A 585 3.00 22.89 -16.78
N LEU A 586 3.87 23.52 -17.56
CA LEU A 586 5.26 23.11 -17.71
C LEU A 586 6.12 24.01 -16.82
N LYS A 587 6.93 23.41 -15.96
CA LYS A 587 7.97 24.12 -15.19
C LYS A 587 9.31 23.50 -15.48
N PHE A 588 10.30 24.31 -15.82
CA PHE A 588 11.65 23.83 -16.02
C PHE A 588 12.66 24.81 -15.44
N ILE A 589 13.73 24.31 -14.85
CA ILE A 589 14.80 25.13 -14.29
C ILE A 589 16.12 24.38 -14.30
N ASN A 590 17.21 25.11 -14.52
CA ASN A 590 18.58 24.59 -14.48
C ASN A 590 18.78 23.33 -15.33
N SER A 591 18.04 23.16 -16.44
CA SER A 591 17.99 21.93 -17.24
C SER A 591 18.50 22.17 -18.66
N ILE A 592 19.02 21.14 -19.31
CA ILE A 592 19.42 21.18 -20.73
C ILE A 592 18.41 20.36 -21.55
N ILE A 593 17.80 20.99 -22.55
CA ILE A 593 16.98 20.33 -23.56
C ILE A 593 17.57 20.70 -24.92
N CYS A 594 18.09 19.72 -25.66
CA CYS A 594 18.89 19.98 -26.86
C CYS A 594 18.76 18.85 -27.91
N GLY A 595 18.55 19.18 -29.17
CA GLY A 595 18.50 18.22 -30.28
C GLY A 595 18.13 18.87 -31.62
N ASP A 596 18.24 18.10 -32.71
CA ASP A 596 18.15 18.62 -34.09
C ASP A 596 16.72 19.00 -34.55
N ASN A 597 15.69 18.61 -33.77
CA ASN A 597 14.29 18.95 -33.98
C ASN A 597 13.70 19.42 -32.64
N LEU A 598 13.47 20.72 -32.47
CA LEU A 598 12.79 21.32 -31.30
C LEU A 598 11.56 22.08 -31.81
N ALA A 599 10.36 21.66 -31.39
CA ALA A 599 9.10 22.35 -31.67
C ALA A 599 8.54 22.91 -30.36
N THR A 600 8.64 24.22 -30.14
CA THR A 600 8.03 24.89 -28.98
C THR A 600 7.43 26.24 -29.37
N GLU A 601 6.16 26.46 -29.04
CA GLU A 601 5.56 27.79 -28.92
C GLU A 601 5.54 28.15 -27.41
N GLU A 602 6.34 29.16 -27.03
CA GLU A 602 6.45 29.85 -25.72
C GLU A 602 7.13 29.18 -24.49
N GLY A 603 7.97 29.98 -23.79
CA GLY A 603 8.34 29.83 -22.37
C GLY A 603 9.84 29.95 -22.05
N ASP A 604 10.22 31.01 -21.35
CA ASP A 604 11.55 31.58 -21.02
C ASP A 604 12.67 30.70 -20.40
N GLY A 605 13.83 30.66 -21.07
CA GLY A 605 15.17 30.69 -20.43
C GLY A 605 16.11 29.48 -20.62
N ASN A 606 17.01 29.56 -21.61
CA ASN A 606 18.13 28.64 -21.93
C ASN A 606 17.81 27.34 -22.67
N LEU A 607 17.14 27.45 -23.81
CA LEU A 607 17.17 26.40 -24.85
C LEU A 607 18.48 26.50 -25.64
N LEU A 608 19.11 25.36 -25.94
CA LEU A 608 20.30 25.27 -26.78
C LEU A 608 19.97 24.41 -28.00
N ASP A 609 20.10 24.97 -29.20
CA ASP A 609 19.61 24.37 -30.45
C ASP A 609 20.67 23.53 -31.20
N ASP A 610 21.85 23.32 -30.63
CA ASP A 610 22.96 22.59 -31.30
C ASP A 610 23.59 21.56 -30.36
N TYR A 611 23.21 20.30 -30.54
CA TYR A 611 23.68 19.19 -29.72
C TYR A 611 25.20 19.05 -29.73
N ALA A 612 25.83 19.15 -30.90
CA ALA A 612 27.28 19.00 -31.04
C ALA A 612 28.02 20.17 -30.35
N ALA A 613 27.47 21.38 -30.41
CA ALA A 613 28.05 22.54 -29.71
C ALA A 613 27.92 22.48 -28.18
N VAL A 614 26.98 21.70 -27.65
CA VAL A 614 26.78 21.54 -26.20
C VAL A 614 27.57 20.37 -25.63
N PHE A 615 27.64 19.25 -26.35
CA PHE A 615 28.15 17.98 -25.82
C PHE A 615 29.33 17.38 -26.59
N GLY A 616 29.77 17.98 -27.70
CA GLY A 616 30.90 17.47 -28.47
C GLY A 616 30.64 16.06 -29.03
N ASP A 617 31.40 15.06 -28.55
CA ASP A 617 31.20 13.65 -28.93
C ASP A 617 29.91 13.04 -28.37
N GLY A 618 29.29 13.70 -27.38
CA GLY A 618 27.98 13.35 -26.92
C GLY A 618 27.87 11.97 -26.28
N THR A 619 28.92 11.48 -25.62
CA THR A 619 28.95 10.13 -25.02
C THR A 619 28.50 10.12 -23.56
N LEU A 620 27.73 9.11 -23.16
CA LEU A 620 27.43 8.84 -21.76
C LEU A 620 28.67 8.29 -21.04
N THR A 621 29.12 8.98 -20.00
CA THR A 621 30.17 8.49 -19.10
C THR A 621 29.55 8.25 -17.73
N ASN A 622 29.54 6.99 -17.25
CA ASN A 622 28.91 6.59 -15.98
C ASN A 622 27.44 7.04 -15.86
N GLY A 623 26.66 6.87 -16.93
CA GLY A 623 25.24 7.25 -16.95
C GLY A 623 24.99 8.76 -17.04
N VAL A 624 26.02 9.57 -17.26
CA VAL A 624 25.91 11.03 -17.31
C VAL A 624 26.41 11.59 -18.63
N LEU A 625 25.67 12.55 -19.18
CA LEU A 625 26.09 13.35 -20.32
C LEU A 625 26.75 14.65 -19.81
N LYS A 626 28.03 14.85 -20.11
CA LYS A 626 28.81 16.00 -19.61
C LYS A 626 28.78 17.16 -20.63
N PRO A 627 28.27 18.34 -20.26
CA PRO A 627 28.29 19.51 -21.16
C PRO A 627 29.71 20.07 -21.31
N LEU A 628 29.97 20.72 -22.45
CA LEU A 628 31.19 21.46 -22.70
C LEU A 628 31.28 22.68 -21.76
N ALA A 629 32.50 22.97 -21.29
CA ALA A 629 32.76 24.02 -20.28
C ALA A 629 32.38 25.46 -20.71
N THR A 630 32.04 25.66 -21.99
CA THR A 630 31.64 26.95 -22.55
C THR A 630 30.18 27.32 -22.28
N VAL A 631 29.35 26.38 -21.79
CA VAL A 631 27.94 26.62 -21.45
C VAL A 631 27.83 27.38 -20.12
N LYS A 632 27.84 28.71 -20.13
CA LYS A 632 27.73 29.53 -18.90
C LYS A 632 26.30 29.99 -18.66
N ALA A 633 25.49 29.23 -17.89
CA ALA A 633 24.09 29.62 -17.64
C ALA A 633 23.38 28.94 -16.44
N GLY A 634 24.10 28.61 -15.36
CA GLY A 634 23.51 27.97 -14.16
C GLY A 634 22.87 28.95 -13.17
N VAL A 635 21.98 28.44 -12.32
CA VAL A 635 21.37 29.16 -11.18
C VAL A 635 22.11 28.82 -9.88
N GLN A 636 22.14 29.72 -8.89
CA GLN A 636 22.69 29.40 -7.56
C GLN A 636 21.87 28.28 -6.91
N VAL A 637 22.52 27.41 -6.12
CA VAL A 637 21.84 26.26 -5.51
C VAL A 637 20.73 26.69 -4.55
N ASN A 638 20.96 27.76 -3.77
CA ASN A 638 19.94 28.31 -2.87
C ASN A 638 18.74 28.87 -3.65
N ASP A 639 18.99 29.66 -4.69
CA ASP A 639 17.93 30.22 -5.54
C ASP A 639 17.13 29.11 -6.26
N LEU A 640 17.82 28.04 -6.68
CA LEU A 640 17.20 26.86 -7.28
C LEU A 640 16.27 26.14 -6.28
N ASN A 641 16.73 25.94 -5.05
CA ASN A 641 15.96 25.33 -3.99
C ASN A 641 14.73 26.18 -3.64
N ASP A 642 14.91 27.49 -3.48
CA ASP A 642 13.82 28.42 -3.21
C ASP A 642 12.77 28.38 -4.33
N LYS A 643 13.20 28.35 -5.60
CA LYS A 643 12.28 28.29 -6.74
C LYS A 643 11.49 26.98 -6.82
N VAL A 644 12.13 25.85 -6.52
CA VAL A 644 11.46 24.55 -6.50
C VAL A 644 10.48 24.47 -5.33
N ASN A 645 10.83 25.00 -4.16
CA ASN A 645 9.93 25.10 -3.01
C ASN A 645 8.72 26.01 -3.28
N GLU A 646 8.90 27.14 -3.99
CA GLU A 646 7.80 27.99 -4.46
C GLU A 646 6.78 27.23 -5.32
N TRP A 647 7.18 26.13 -5.97
CA TRP A 647 6.29 25.30 -6.77
C TRP A 647 5.46 24.30 -5.94
N GLY A 648 5.67 24.21 -4.62
CA GLY A 648 5.04 23.22 -3.76
C GLY A 648 5.50 21.80 -4.07
N PHE A 649 6.81 21.63 -4.31
CA PHE A 649 7.45 20.35 -4.60
C PHE A 649 8.71 20.21 -3.73
N ASP A 650 8.62 19.40 -2.67
CA ASP A 650 9.64 19.20 -1.65
C ASP A 650 10.46 17.90 -1.83
N ALA A 651 10.06 17.05 -2.79
CA ALA A 651 10.66 15.74 -3.01
C ALA A 651 11.99 15.76 -3.81
N ALA A 652 12.52 16.93 -4.20
CA ALA A 652 13.74 17.04 -5.00
C ALA A 652 14.95 17.50 -4.17
N ASP A 653 15.98 16.65 -4.04
CA ASP A 653 17.28 17.13 -3.57
C ASP A 653 18.04 17.82 -4.71
N VAL A 654 17.85 19.14 -4.81
CA VAL A 654 18.55 19.98 -5.80
C VAL A 654 19.95 20.40 -5.36
N SER A 655 20.39 20.00 -4.17
CA SER A 655 21.74 20.31 -3.66
C SER A 655 22.82 19.40 -4.26
N VAL A 656 22.42 18.28 -4.87
CA VAL A 656 23.30 17.32 -5.52
C VAL A 656 23.00 17.17 -7.01
N ASP A 657 23.92 16.56 -7.75
CA ASP A 657 23.74 16.16 -9.15
C ASP A 657 23.25 14.71 -9.28
N GLN A 658 23.13 14.20 -10.52
CA GLN A 658 22.75 12.83 -10.85
C GLN A 658 23.58 11.77 -10.11
N LEU A 659 24.84 12.06 -9.81
CA LEU A 659 25.76 11.12 -9.16
C LEU A 659 25.80 11.32 -7.64
N GLY A 660 24.95 12.19 -7.09
CA GLY A 660 24.95 12.53 -5.67
C GLY A 660 26.07 13.48 -5.26
N ASN A 661 26.79 14.10 -6.21
CA ASN A 661 27.84 15.06 -5.89
C ASN A 661 27.23 16.43 -5.55
N SER A 662 27.73 17.09 -4.50
CA SER A 662 27.28 18.43 -4.13
C SER A 662 27.49 19.45 -5.25
N ARG A 663 26.46 20.24 -5.52
CA ARG A 663 26.51 21.37 -6.45
C ARG A 663 27.17 22.58 -5.81
N LEU A 664 28.01 23.26 -6.58
CA LEU A 664 28.61 24.55 -6.22
C LEU A 664 27.81 25.71 -6.81
N ASP A 665 27.99 26.89 -6.23
CA ASP A 665 27.53 28.16 -6.79
C ASP A 665 27.99 28.31 -8.25
N ASN A 666 27.04 28.47 -9.17
CA ASN A 666 27.23 28.49 -10.63
C ASN A 666 27.55 27.13 -11.30
N SER A 667 27.08 26.00 -10.75
CA SER A 667 27.12 24.71 -11.48
C SER A 667 26.45 24.83 -12.85
N PHE A 668 26.94 24.08 -13.84
CA PHE A 668 26.34 24.07 -15.17
C PHE A 668 24.89 23.57 -15.11
N PRO A 669 23.99 24.06 -15.99
CA PRO A 669 22.67 23.49 -16.11
C PRO A 669 22.75 22.02 -16.52
N GLY A 670 21.74 21.25 -16.14
CA GLY A 670 21.59 19.83 -16.44
C GLY A 670 21.87 18.91 -15.26
N ALA A 671 21.88 17.61 -15.56
CA ALA A 671 21.97 16.53 -14.59
C ALA A 671 23.35 16.38 -13.91
N TYR A 672 24.37 17.10 -14.35
CA TYR A 672 25.74 16.95 -13.87
C TYR A 672 26.31 18.23 -13.27
N VAL A 673 26.98 18.12 -12.11
CA VAL A 673 27.80 19.22 -11.60
C VAL A 673 29.11 19.28 -12.38
N ALA A 674 29.23 20.21 -13.32
CA ALA A 674 30.54 20.46 -13.92
C ALA A 674 31.39 21.35 -13.00
N ILE A 675 32.45 20.75 -12.46
CA ILE A 675 33.48 21.44 -11.67
C ILE A 675 34.50 22.01 -12.65
N SER A 676 34.75 23.31 -12.58
CA SER A 676 35.90 23.94 -13.23
C SER A 676 37.17 23.27 -12.73
N THR A 677 37.73 22.31 -13.48
CA THR A 677 39.05 21.77 -13.18
C THR A 677 40.07 22.88 -13.41
N GLY A 678 40.60 23.38 -12.30
CA GLY A 678 41.34 24.63 -12.24
C GLY A 678 42.50 24.71 -13.22
N ILE A 679 42.30 25.48 -14.28
CA ILE A 679 43.29 26.44 -14.77
C ILE A 679 42.54 27.75 -14.97
N HIS A 680 42.59 28.61 -13.95
CA HIS A 680 42.11 29.98 -14.08
C HIS A 680 42.92 30.72 -15.16
N ASN A 681 42.29 31.71 -15.78
CA ASN A 681 42.95 32.64 -16.68
C ASN A 681 44.25 33.13 -16.06
N VAL A 682 45.36 32.91 -16.76
CA VAL A 682 46.66 33.43 -16.34
C VAL A 682 46.59 34.96 -16.46
N GLU A 683 46.78 35.69 -15.35
CA GLU A 683 46.76 37.15 -15.35
C GLU A 683 47.79 37.68 -16.37
N LYS A 684 47.34 38.57 -17.26
CA LYS A 684 48.22 39.26 -18.21
C LYS A 684 48.95 40.35 -17.46
N VAL A 685 50.27 40.28 -17.43
CA VAL A 685 51.06 41.31 -16.77
C VAL A 685 51.34 42.46 -17.74
N MET A 686 50.93 43.66 -17.35
CA MET A 686 51.38 44.90 -18.00
C MET A 686 52.86 45.12 -17.67
N ALA A 687 53.69 45.19 -18.71
CA ALA A 687 55.08 45.69 -18.87
C ALA A 687 56.12 45.62 -17.72
N ASP A 688 55.77 45.76 -16.44
CA ASP A 688 56.67 46.09 -15.34
C ASP A 688 57.41 44.87 -14.74
N VAL A 689 56.94 43.64 -14.98
CA VAL A 689 57.60 42.40 -14.49
C VAL A 689 58.82 42.00 -15.32
N VAL A 690 58.97 42.52 -16.54
CA VAL A 690 60.05 42.16 -17.49
C VAL A 690 61.45 42.62 -17.01
N LYS A 691 61.55 43.29 -15.86
CA LYS A 691 62.80 43.74 -15.25
C LYS A 691 62.97 43.35 -13.78
N SER A 692 62.09 42.51 -13.24
CA SER A 692 62.18 42.13 -11.82
C SER A 692 63.12 40.94 -11.62
N PRO A 693 64.03 40.96 -10.63
CA PRO A 693 64.89 39.82 -10.31
C PRO A 693 64.12 38.59 -9.79
N PHE A 694 62.81 38.73 -9.55
CA PHE A 694 61.94 37.67 -9.06
C PHE A 694 61.05 37.04 -10.15
N ALA A 695 61.33 37.32 -11.43
CA ALA A 695 60.58 36.78 -12.57
C ALA A 695 61.40 35.69 -13.30
N TYR A 696 60.85 34.47 -13.41
CA TYR A 696 61.48 33.32 -14.06
C TYR A 696 60.56 32.71 -15.11
N ASN A 697 61.10 32.18 -16.21
CA ASN A 697 60.30 31.37 -17.14
C ASN A 697 60.03 29.98 -16.55
N VAL A 698 59.21 29.17 -17.23
CA VAL A 698 58.87 27.81 -16.80
C VAL A 698 60.06 26.84 -16.73
N LEU A 699 61.23 27.22 -17.25
CA LEU A 699 62.48 26.47 -17.16
C LEU A 699 63.40 26.98 -16.02
N GLY A 700 62.91 27.89 -15.17
CA GLY A 700 63.67 28.43 -14.04
C GLY A 700 64.70 29.50 -14.43
N VAL A 701 64.65 30.04 -15.65
CA VAL A 701 65.59 31.05 -16.13
C VAL A 701 65.00 32.44 -15.92
N SER A 702 65.78 33.39 -15.37
CA SER A 702 65.32 34.76 -15.13
C SER A 702 64.84 35.43 -16.41
N VAL A 703 63.67 36.07 -16.38
CA VAL A 703 63.11 36.79 -17.53
C VAL A 703 63.69 38.21 -17.58
N SER A 704 64.69 38.42 -18.44
CA SER A 704 65.37 39.73 -18.58
C SER A 704 64.91 40.54 -19.80
N LYS A 705 64.09 39.96 -20.69
CA LYS A 705 63.56 40.59 -21.91
C LYS A 705 62.15 40.09 -22.22
N ARG A 706 61.39 40.87 -23.01
CA ARG A 706 60.01 40.55 -23.39
C ARG A 706 60.00 39.27 -24.24
N GLN A 707 59.31 38.23 -23.76
CA GLN A 707 59.13 36.95 -24.45
C GLN A 707 57.67 36.52 -24.37
N LYS A 708 57.14 35.88 -25.42
CA LYS A 708 55.79 35.31 -25.39
C LYS A 708 55.81 34.03 -24.55
N GLY A 709 54.91 33.89 -23.58
CA GLY A 709 54.79 32.66 -22.81
C GLY A 709 54.33 32.88 -21.37
N ILE A 710 54.64 31.91 -20.51
CA ILE A 710 54.28 31.91 -19.09
C ILE A 710 55.53 32.21 -18.26
N CYS A 711 55.42 33.09 -17.25
CA CYS A 711 56.45 33.29 -16.23
C CYS A 711 55.90 33.08 -14.82
N ILE A 712 56.81 32.85 -13.88
CA ILE A 712 56.56 32.85 -12.44
C ILE A 712 57.18 34.14 -11.88
N TYR A 713 56.36 34.99 -11.28
CA TYR A 713 56.77 36.23 -10.64
C TYR A 713 56.32 36.22 -9.18
N CYS A 714 57.26 36.39 -8.25
CA CYS A 714 56.99 36.33 -6.80
C CYS A 714 56.18 35.07 -6.38
N GLY A 715 56.49 33.92 -7.00
CA GLY A 715 55.82 32.64 -6.71
C GLY A 715 54.45 32.44 -7.37
N LYS A 716 53.95 33.40 -8.17
CA LYS A 716 52.66 33.31 -8.89
C LYS A 716 52.85 33.22 -10.41
N LYS A 717 51.94 32.54 -11.11
CA LYS A 717 52.00 32.26 -12.55
C LYS A 717 51.34 33.38 -13.37
N TYR A 718 52.02 33.90 -14.39
CA TYR A 718 51.59 35.03 -15.23
C TYR A 718 51.84 34.78 -16.72
N ARG A 719 51.10 35.46 -17.61
CA ARG A 719 51.29 35.42 -19.08
C ARG A 719 51.95 36.72 -19.54
N LEU A 720 53.08 36.60 -20.23
CA LEU A 720 53.88 37.71 -20.78
C LEU A 720 53.47 38.10 -22.20
#